data_AF-A0A1H0IMP2-F1
#
_entry.id   AF-A0A1H0IMP2-F1
#
_cell.length_a   1.000
_cell.length_b   1.000
_cell.length_c   1.000
_cell.angle_alpha   90.00
_cell.angle_beta   90.00
_cell.angle_gamma   90.00
#
_symmetry.space_group_name_H-M   'P 1'
#
loop_
_entity.id
_entity.type
_entity.pdbx_description
1 polymer ?
#
loop_
_entity_poly.entity_id
_entity_poly.type
_entity_poly.pdbx_seq_one_letter_code
_entity_poly.pdbx_strand_id
1 'polypeptide(L)'
;MNLVQSVDLGKRYAMGGDVVHALRGVSLQIAEGDFVAIMGTSGSGKSTLMNILGCLDTPSSGSYALAGEAVQGMDADALALVRNRRIGFVFQQFNLLPRASALENVELPLVYAGVPAAQRRERAVAALQRVGLGERLLHTPAELSGGQQQRVAIARALVNGPQLILADEPTGALDSQTSEEVMQLLSDLNAQGITVVLVTHEADIAAWARRKIVFKDGQIVEDLRRASDTLHTLPAQRRPEARGAARMNGLAALRSAWRALASNALRSLLTMLGIIIGVAAVITMVAVGRGATDRVQEQMKGLGSNIMLVLPGGATAAGVRQGAQTRSRLTEEDATAIQVEVPEVQVAAPSSRTTAQVVANNANWSTTIFGTTNEYLEAREWPLAAGRAFEDAELQGSAKVALIGITVAQELFGDADPIDQLVRVRTVPVKIVGVLSRKGQNSMGQDQDDILVLPISTYRNRLQGGSPGNVKRVWAINVKVREGQSMQVAEENIRELLRQRFKVEASADDTFTLRNLSEILEAQEASSRTMTLLLAAVAGISLLIGGIGIMNIMLVSVTERTREIGLRMAVGARGRDILVQFLVEAVSLSLLGGAVGVLLGALATWAVGQWAGWQVSMTFASILLAVGFSAAVGVFFGFYPARRASLLQPIQALRHA
;
A
#
# COMPACT_ATOMS: atom_id res chain seq x y z
N MET A 1 11.31 -46.07 -34.40
CA MET A 1 11.05 -44.69 -34.84
C MET A 1 12.19 -43.80 -34.34
N ASN A 2 12.47 -42.68 -35.02
CA ASN A 2 13.50 -41.75 -34.55
C ASN A 2 12.91 -40.82 -33.49
N LEU A 3 13.52 -40.81 -32.29
CA LEU A 3 13.14 -39.90 -31.22
C LEU A 3 13.71 -38.50 -31.46
N VAL A 4 14.96 -38.41 -31.93
CA VAL A 4 15.60 -37.14 -32.29
C VAL A 4 15.85 -37.13 -33.79
N GLN A 5 15.45 -36.05 -34.45
CA GLN A 5 15.76 -35.80 -35.85
C GLN A 5 16.24 -34.36 -36.00
N SER A 6 17.46 -34.19 -36.50
CA SER A 6 18.00 -32.88 -36.85
C SER A 6 18.54 -32.88 -38.28
N VAL A 7 18.32 -31.77 -38.98
CA VAL A 7 18.80 -31.56 -40.36
C VAL A 7 19.50 -30.22 -40.43
N ASP A 8 20.77 -30.23 -40.83
CA ASP A 8 21.61 -29.06 -41.06
C ASP A 8 21.61 -28.05 -39.91
N LEU A 9 21.64 -28.54 -38.66
CA LEU A 9 21.64 -27.69 -37.48
C LEU A 9 22.85 -26.76 -37.46
N GLY A 10 22.59 -25.46 -37.45
CA GLY A 10 23.59 -24.43 -37.27
C GLY A 10 23.35 -23.63 -35.99
N LYS A 11 24.43 -23.29 -35.29
CA LYS A 11 24.36 -22.39 -34.13
C LYS A 11 25.49 -21.38 -34.20
N ARG A 12 25.11 -20.10 -34.14
CA ARG A 12 26.03 -18.96 -34.11
C ARG A 12 25.86 -18.22 -32.79
N TYR A 13 26.98 -17.85 -32.16
CA TYR A 13 27.02 -16.97 -31.01
C TYR A 13 27.76 -15.69 -31.39
N ALA A 14 27.18 -14.53 -31.04
CA ALA A 14 27.86 -13.25 -31.16
C ALA A 14 28.66 -13.01 -29.87
N MET A 15 29.99 -12.93 -29.97
CA MET A 15 30.90 -12.77 -28.83
C MET A 15 31.87 -11.63 -29.15
N GLY A 16 31.71 -10.47 -28.49
CA GLY A 16 32.69 -9.38 -28.56
C GLY A 16 32.91 -8.75 -29.95
N GLY A 17 31.96 -8.87 -30.87
CA GLY A 17 32.08 -8.39 -32.26
C GLY A 17 32.33 -9.50 -33.27
N ASP A 18 32.80 -10.67 -32.83
CA ASP A 18 33.01 -11.85 -33.68
C ASP A 18 31.84 -12.82 -33.64
N VAL A 19 31.60 -13.52 -34.75
CA VAL A 19 30.58 -14.58 -34.86
C VAL A 19 31.24 -15.94 -34.75
N VAL A 20 31.00 -16.63 -33.64
CA VAL A 20 31.48 -17.99 -33.42
C VAL A 20 30.45 -18.98 -33.94
N HIS A 21 30.83 -19.76 -34.94
CA HIS A 21 30.04 -20.86 -35.49
C HIS A 21 30.24 -22.14 -34.68
N ALA A 22 29.42 -22.32 -33.63
CA ALA A 22 29.52 -23.45 -32.71
C ALA A 22 29.00 -24.78 -33.30
N LEU A 23 28.01 -24.73 -34.20
CA LEU A 23 27.57 -25.89 -35.00
C LEU A 23 27.49 -25.49 -36.47
N ARG A 24 27.97 -26.37 -37.35
CA ARG A 24 28.16 -26.11 -38.78
C ARG A 24 27.43 -27.15 -39.64
N GLY A 25 26.10 -27.13 -39.61
CA GLY A 25 25.26 -27.99 -40.48
C GLY A 25 25.18 -29.43 -39.98
N VAL A 26 24.85 -29.63 -38.70
CA VAL A 26 24.80 -30.96 -38.07
C VAL A 26 23.48 -31.66 -38.37
N SER A 27 23.55 -32.76 -39.11
CA SER A 27 22.42 -33.67 -39.34
C SER A 27 22.59 -34.95 -38.51
N LEU A 28 21.60 -35.26 -37.67
CA LEU A 28 21.67 -36.37 -36.71
C LEU A 28 20.29 -37.01 -36.51
N GLN A 29 20.24 -38.34 -36.47
CA GLN A 29 19.05 -39.11 -36.13
C GLN A 29 19.36 -40.06 -34.98
N ILE A 30 18.57 -40.04 -33.91
CA ILE A 30 18.70 -40.97 -32.76
C ILE A 30 17.39 -41.74 -32.62
N ALA A 31 17.47 -43.06 -32.60
CA ALA A 31 16.31 -43.92 -32.44
C ALA A 31 15.83 -43.96 -30.99
N GLU A 32 14.54 -44.25 -30.80
CA GLU A 32 14.02 -44.57 -29.47
C GLU A 32 14.76 -45.79 -28.89
N GLY A 33 15.19 -45.71 -27.63
CA GLY A 33 16.00 -46.73 -26.97
C GLY A 33 17.51 -46.73 -27.32
N ASP A 34 17.99 -45.84 -28.20
CA ASP A 34 19.44 -45.74 -28.47
C ASP A 34 20.21 -45.30 -27.19
N PHE A 35 21.39 -45.89 -26.99
CA PHE A 35 22.39 -45.40 -26.04
C PHE A 35 23.59 -44.81 -26.80
N VAL A 36 23.68 -43.48 -26.82
CA VAL A 36 24.64 -42.71 -27.63
C VAL A 36 25.65 -41.98 -26.75
N ALA A 37 26.94 -42.11 -27.08
CA ALA A 37 28.00 -41.26 -26.54
C ALA A 37 28.46 -40.25 -27.60
N ILE A 38 28.39 -38.96 -27.26
CA ILE A 38 28.92 -37.86 -28.06
C ILE A 38 30.26 -37.46 -27.46
N MET A 39 31.33 -37.75 -28.21
CA MET A 39 32.71 -37.45 -27.87
C MET A 39 33.23 -36.25 -28.66
N GLY A 40 34.22 -35.54 -28.12
CA GLY A 40 34.91 -34.48 -28.84
C GLY A 40 35.80 -33.64 -27.91
N THR A 41 36.75 -32.92 -28.48
CA THR A 41 37.62 -32.01 -27.73
C THR A 41 36.81 -30.89 -27.06
N SER A 42 37.41 -30.20 -26.08
CA SER A 42 36.80 -28.98 -25.53
C SER A 42 36.60 -27.94 -26.66
N GLY A 43 35.46 -27.26 -26.67
CA GLY A 43 35.10 -26.29 -27.71
C GLY A 43 34.61 -26.88 -29.05
N SER A 44 34.58 -28.20 -29.21
CA SER A 44 34.15 -28.87 -30.47
C SER A 44 32.67 -28.68 -30.87
N GLY A 45 31.82 -28.14 -29.98
CA GLY A 45 30.39 -27.96 -30.21
C GLY A 45 29.48 -29.00 -29.54
N LYS A 46 30.04 -30.03 -28.88
CA LYS A 46 29.29 -31.12 -28.23
C LYS A 46 28.20 -30.65 -27.24
N SER A 47 28.55 -29.78 -26.29
CA SER A 47 27.59 -29.25 -25.31
C SER A 47 26.57 -28.31 -25.96
N THR A 48 26.94 -27.62 -27.04
CA THR A 48 26.00 -26.79 -27.83
C THR A 48 24.95 -27.66 -28.51
N LEU A 49 25.35 -28.79 -29.09
CA LEU A 49 24.40 -29.76 -29.64
C LEU A 49 23.49 -30.30 -28.54
N MET A 50 24.04 -30.75 -27.41
CA MET A 50 23.25 -31.25 -26.27
C MET A 50 22.23 -30.21 -25.79
N ASN A 51 22.63 -28.94 -25.69
CA ASN A 51 21.74 -27.86 -25.29
C ASN A 51 20.55 -27.68 -26.24
N ILE A 52 20.77 -27.80 -27.55
CA ILE A 52 19.70 -27.73 -28.57
C ILE A 52 18.80 -28.96 -28.50
N LEU A 53 19.37 -30.16 -28.44
CA LEU A 53 18.62 -31.41 -28.23
C LEU A 53 17.80 -31.37 -26.92
N GLY A 54 18.33 -30.64 -25.96
CA GLY A 54 17.73 -30.40 -24.67
C GLY A 54 16.64 -29.33 -24.64
N CYS A 55 16.38 -28.66 -25.76
CA CYS A 55 15.52 -27.47 -25.83
C CYS A 55 15.94 -26.37 -24.83
N LEU A 56 17.20 -26.35 -24.38
CA LEU A 56 17.77 -25.29 -23.52
C LEU A 56 18.27 -24.11 -24.34
N ASP A 57 18.59 -24.36 -25.61
CA ASP A 57 18.92 -23.37 -26.64
C ASP A 57 18.08 -23.62 -27.89
N THR A 58 18.00 -22.61 -28.75
CA THR A 58 17.37 -22.72 -30.08
C THR A 58 18.43 -22.64 -31.18
N PRO A 59 18.27 -23.39 -32.28
CA PRO A 59 19.20 -23.32 -33.38
C PRO A 59 19.09 -22.00 -34.15
N SER A 60 20.20 -21.56 -34.73
CA SER A 60 20.23 -20.38 -35.61
C SER A 60 19.81 -20.69 -37.05
N SER A 61 19.91 -21.97 -37.46
CA SER A 61 19.51 -22.49 -38.77
C SER A 61 19.32 -24.01 -38.69
N GLY A 62 18.71 -24.60 -39.72
CA GLY A 62 18.43 -26.04 -39.80
C GLY A 62 17.08 -26.41 -39.20
N SER A 63 16.78 -27.71 -39.15
CA SER A 63 15.56 -28.29 -38.55
C SER A 63 15.86 -29.18 -37.32
N TYR A 64 14.98 -29.17 -36.30
CA TYR A 64 15.04 -30.09 -35.15
C TYR A 64 13.64 -30.49 -34.69
N ALA A 65 13.40 -31.80 -34.62
CA ALA A 65 12.19 -32.41 -34.09
C ALA A 65 12.49 -33.44 -33.00
N LEU A 66 11.66 -33.45 -31.95
CA LEU A 66 11.71 -34.40 -30.84
C LEU A 66 10.41 -35.19 -30.77
N ALA A 67 10.48 -36.51 -30.89
CA ALA A 67 9.34 -37.42 -30.98
C ALA A 67 8.32 -36.99 -32.04
N GLY A 68 8.81 -36.58 -33.22
CA GLY A 68 8.00 -36.11 -34.34
C GLY A 68 7.45 -34.68 -34.21
N GLU A 69 7.69 -34.01 -33.09
CA GLU A 69 7.24 -32.63 -32.86
C GLU A 69 8.38 -31.65 -33.17
N ALA A 70 8.17 -30.77 -34.15
CA ALA A 70 9.13 -29.72 -34.50
C ALA A 70 9.22 -28.70 -33.36
N VAL A 71 10.39 -28.53 -32.76
CA VAL A 71 10.57 -27.61 -31.62
C VAL A 71 10.88 -26.18 -32.07
N GLN A 72 10.95 -25.97 -33.38
CA GLN A 72 11.37 -24.71 -33.99
C GLN A 72 10.20 -23.75 -34.09
N GLY A 73 10.45 -22.48 -33.79
CA GLY A 73 9.40 -21.48 -33.68
C GLY A 73 8.56 -21.59 -32.40
N MET A 74 8.80 -22.60 -31.54
CA MET A 74 8.20 -22.65 -30.21
C MET A 74 8.71 -21.48 -29.36
N ASP A 75 7.81 -20.91 -28.56
CA ASP A 75 8.19 -19.95 -27.53
C ASP A 75 8.88 -20.63 -26.34
N ALA A 76 9.43 -19.83 -25.42
CA ALA A 76 10.17 -20.34 -24.28
C ALA A 76 9.33 -21.21 -23.34
N ASP A 77 8.03 -20.94 -23.23
CA ASP A 77 7.09 -21.65 -22.36
C ASP A 77 6.71 -23.02 -22.95
N ALA A 78 6.53 -23.11 -24.27
CA ALA A 78 6.33 -24.37 -24.98
C ALA A 78 7.59 -25.25 -24.89
N LEU A 79 8.78 -24.67 -25.08
CA LEU A 79 10.04 -25.40 -24.88
C LEU A 79 10.18 -25.89 -23.43
N ALA A 80 9.76 -25.10 -22.43
CA ALA A 80 9.75 -25.53 -21.03
C ALA A 80 8.86 -26.75 -20.78
N LEU A 81 7.71 -26.82 -21.45
CA LEU A 81 6.82 -27.98 -21.38
C LEU A 81 7.42 -29.22 -22.02
N VAL A 82 8.08 -29.06 -23.18
CA VAL A 82 8.80 -30.16 -23.84
C VAL A 82 9.90 -30.70 -22.93
N ARG A 83 10.71 -29.81 -22.34
CA ARG A 83 11.73 -30.18 -21.33
C ARG A 83 11.12 -30.96 -20.18
N ASN A 84 10.08 -30.40 -19.54
CA ASN A 84 9.47 -31.02 -18.38
C ASN A 84 8.92 -32.43 -18.65
N ARG A 85 8.31 -32.64 -19.82
CA ARG A 85 7.59 -33.88 -20.15
C ARG A 85 8.45 -34.95 -20.79
N ARG A 86 9.44 -34.57 -21.61
CA ARG A 86 10.15 -35.53 -22.47
C ARG A 86 11.62 -35.69 -22.12
N ILE A 87 12.23 -34.71 -21.46
CA ILE A 87 13.69 -34.63 -21.29
C ILE A 87 14.07 -34.68 -19.82
N GLY A 88 14.96 -35.61 -19.47
CA GLY A 88 15.63 -35.66 -18.18
C GLY A 88 17.06 -35.16 -18.32
N PHE A 89 17.47 -34.17 -17.53
CA PHE A 89 18.85 -33.66 -17.54
C PHE A 89 19.66 -34.14 -16.35
N VAL A 90 20.84 -34.67 -16.66
CA VAL A 90 21.91 -34.97 -15.71
C VAL A 90 23.10 -34.07 -16.05
N PHE A 91 23.49 -33.21 -15.10
CA PHE A 91 24.56 -32.23 -15.30
C PHE A 91 25.84 -32.68 -14.61
N GLN A 92 27.00 -32.27 -15.16
CA GLN A 92 28.32 -32.55 -14.59
C GLN A 92 28.45 -32.10 -13.13
N GLN A 93 28.07 -30.86 -12.81
CA GLN A 93 28.15 -30.31 -11.45
C GLN A 93 26.90 -30.61 -10.59
N PHE A 94 26.12 -31.65 -10.92
CA PHE A 94 24.88 -32.10 -10.29
C PHE A 94 23.69 -31.10 -10.37
N ASN A 95 23.98 -29.80 -10.22
CA ASN A 95 23.06 -28.66 -10.20
C ASN A 95 21.87 -28.93 -9.29
N LEU A 96 22.08 -29.13 -7.99
CA LEU A 96 21.00 -29.26 -7.00
C LEU A 96 20.71 -27.90 -6.35
N LEU A 97 19.47 -27.69 -5.91
CA LEU A 97 19.11 -26.54 -5.07
C LEU A 97 19.74 -26.75 -3.68
N PRO A 98 20.68 -25.88 -3.25
CA PRO A 98 21.52 -26.13 -2.08
C PRO A 98 20.76 -26.14 -0.75
N ARG A 99 19.62 -25.44 -0.70
CA ARG A 99 18.77 -25.31 0.50
C ARG A 99 17.56 -26.23 0.51
N ALA A 100 17.44 -27.09 -0.51
CA ALA A 100 16.34 -28.04 -0.62
C ALA A 100 16.85 -29.46 -0.32
N SER A 101 16.01 -30.27 0.31
CA SER A 101 16.31 -31.69 0.53
C SER A 101 16.42 -32.47 -0.79
N ALA A 102 16.96 -33.69 -0.74
CA ALA A 102 16.99 -34.63 -1.87
C ALA A 102 15.57 -34.84 -2.43
N LEU A 103 14.59 -35.03 -1.54
CA LEU A 103 13.17 -35.14 -1.90
C LEU A 103 12.66 -33.90 -2.65
N GLU A 104 12.89 -32.71 -2.12
CA GLU A 104 12.43 -31.46 -2.74
C GLU A 104 13.11 -31.18 -4.09
N ASN A 105 14.40 -31.56 -4.24
CA ASN A 105 15.10 -31.49 -5.52
C ASN A 105 14.46 -32.40 -6.59
N VAL A 106 14.04 -33.61 -6.19
CA VAL A 106 13.37 -34.57 -7.09
C VAL A 106 11.90 -34.21 -7.33
N GLU A 107 11.23 -33.54 -6.39
CA GLU A 107 9.86 -33.02 -6.59
C GLU A 107 9.80 -31.85 -7.59
N LEU A 108 10.90 -31.11 -7.78
CA LEU A 108 10.93 -29.86 -8.52
C LEU A 108 10.33 -29.95 -9.95
N PRO A 109 10.65 -30.95 -10.80
CA PRO A 109 10.03 -31.08 -12.11
C PRO A 109 8.51 -31.35 -12.02
N LEU A 110 8.06 -32.06 -10.98
CA LEU A 110 6.65 -32.37 -10.76
C LEU A 110 5.85 -31.13 -10.32
N VAL A 111 6.49 -30.16 -9.65
CA VAL A 111 5.87 -28.88 -9.29
C VAL A 111 5.47 -28.13 -10.57
N TYR A 112 6.37 -28.03 -11.55
CA TYR A 112 6.09 -27.35 -12.82
C TYR A 112 5.19 -28.17 -13.76
N ALA A 113 5.14 -29.49 -13.57
CA ALA A 113 4.15 -30.36 -14.21
C ALA A 113 2.72 -30.15 -13.67
N GLY A 114 2.56 -29.44 -12.54
CA GLY A 114 1.26 -29.23 -11.89
C GLY A 114 0.73 -30.45 -11.14
N VAL A 115 1.59 -31.41 -10.78
CA VAL A 115 1.19 -32.63 -10.06
C VAL A 115 0.80 -32.26 -8.61
N PRO A 116 -0.30 -32.77 -8.03
CA PRO A 116 -0.69 -32.49 -6.64
C PRO A 116 0.34 -32.92 -5.60
N ALA A 117 0.46 -32.19 -4.49
CA ALA A 117 1.55 -32.35 -3.52
C ALA A 117 1.71 -33.77 -2.97
N ALA A 118 0.62 -34.46 -2.65
CA ALA A 118 0.67 -35.84 -2.15
C ALA A 118 1.28 -36.80 -3.20
N GLN A 119 0.81 -36.72 -4.45
CA GLN A 119 1.31 -37.52 -5.57
C GLN A 119 2.77 -37.16 -5.93
N ARG A 120 3.16 -35.88 -5.78
CA ARG A 120 4.55 -35.47 -6.00
C ARG A 120 5.50 -36.17 -5.05
N ARG A 121 5.15 -36.15 -3.76
CA ARG A 121 5.95 -36.76 -2.70
C ARG A 121 6.12 -38.26 -2.94
N GLU A 122 5.02 -38.96 -3.22
CA GLU A 122 5.03 -40.40 -3.50
C GLU A 122 5.97 -40.74 -4.69
N ARG A 123 5.82 -40.04 -5.81
CA ARG A 123 6.65 -40.25 -7.01
C ARG A 123 8.11 -39.92 -6.78
N ALA A 124 8.40 -38.84 -6.04
CA ALA A 124 9.77 -38.44 -5.75
C ALA A 124 10.47 -39.42 -4.78
N VAL A 125 9.75 -39.93 -3.78
CA VAL A 125 10.25 -41.00 -2.90
C VAL A 125 10.55 -42.27 -3.70
N ALA A 126 9.63 -42.70 -4.57
CA ALA A 126 9.86 -43.87 -5.42
C ALA A 126 11.07 -43.69 -6.36
N ALA A 127 11.25 -42.50 -6.94
CA ALA A 127 12.41 -42.19 -7.77
C ALA A 127 13.73 -42.23 -6.97
N LEU A 128 13.74 -41.72 -5.74
CA LEU A 128 14.91 -41.79 -4.85
C LEU A 128 15.21 -43.22 -4.41
N GLN A 129 14.20 -44.04 -4.16
CA GLN A 129 14.37 -45.46 -3.84
C GLN A 129 14.99 -46.23 -5.01
N ARG A 130 14.55 -45.95 -6.26
CA ARG A 130 15.10 -46.58 -7.48
C ARG A 130 16.60 -46.32 -7.68
N VAL A 131 17.14 -45.23 -7.14
CA VAL A 131 18.57 -44.91 -7.19
C VAL A 131 19.31 -45.24 -5.88
N GLY A 132 18.67 -45.94 -4.95
CA GLY A 132 19.28 -46.37 -3.68
C GLY A 132 19.40 -45.27 -2.61
N LEU A 133 18.57 -44.23 -2.66
CA LEU A 133 18.57 -43.10 -1.72
C LEU A 133 17.33 -43.02 -0.82
N GLY A 134 16.65 -44.15 -0.60
CA GLY A 134 15.42 -44.23 0.21
C GLY A 134 15.57 -43.74 1.65
N GLU A 135 16.74 -43.89 2.27
CA GLU A 135 17.03 -43.44 3.65
C GLU A 135 17.51 -41.98 3.73
N ARG A 136 17.75 -41.33 2.57
CA ARG A 136 18.37 -40.00 2.49
C ARG A 136 17.43 -38.90 2.01
N LEU A 137 16.11 -39.12 2.09
CA LEU A 137 15.08 -38.23 1.54
C LEU A 137 15.20 -36.78 2.03
N LEU A 138 15.53 -36.58 3.30
CA LEU A 138 15.57 -35.27 3.95
C LEU A 138 16.94 -34.60 3.94
N HIS A 139 17.98 -35.29 3.46
CA HIS A 139 19.33 -34.73 3.42
C HIS A 139 19.42 -33.62 2.38
N THR A 140 20.10 -32.55 2.72
CA THR A 140 20.48 -31.46 1.81
C THR A 140 21.74 -31.84 1.00
N PRO A 141 22.02 -31.19 -0.14
CA PRO A 141 23.21 -31.49 -0.95
C PRO A 141 24.52 -31.45 -0.16
N ALA A 142 24.65 -30.55 0.82
CA ALA A 142 25.84 -30.46 1.66
C ALA A 142 26.07 -31.70 2.56
N GLU A 143 25.04 -32.51 2.79
CA GLU A 143 25.08 -33.71 3.62
C GLU A 143 25.22 -35.00 2.78
N LEU A 144 25.35 -34.87 1.44
CA LEU A 144 25.44 -35.98 0.49
C LEU A 144 26.81 -36.04 -0.17
N SER A 145 27.34 -37.25 -0.38
CA SER A 145 28.56 -37.44 -1.18
C SER A 145 28.32 -37.07 -2.66
N GLY A 146 29.36 -36.80 -3.44
CA GLY A 146 29.24 -36.47 -4.87
C GLY A 146 28.44 -37.52 -5.66
N GLY A 147 28.71 -38.81 -5.43
CA GLY A 147 27.94 -39.91 -6.01
C GLY A 147 26.46 -39.94 -5.61
N GLN A 148 26.17 -39.60 -4.35
CA GLN A 148 24.78 -39.50 -3.88
C GLN A 148 24.09 -38.28 -4.49
N GLN A 149 24.77 -37.13 -4.61
CA GLN A 149 24.24 -35.96 -5.29
C GLN A 149 23.94 -36.25 -6.76
N GLN A 150 24.80 -37.00 -7.44
CA GLN A 150 24.54 -37.40 -8.82
C GLN A 150 23.34 -38.34 -8.94
N ARG A 151 23.20 -39.29 -8.01
CA ARG A 151 21.99 -40.13 -7.94
C ARG A 151 20.72 -39.32 -7.68
N VAL A 152 20.76 -38.26 -6.87
CA VAL A 152 19.63 -37.32 -6.72
C VAL A 152 19.34 -36.63 -8.05
N ALA A 153 20.36 -36.18 -8.78
CA ALA A 153 20.18 -35.56 -10.10
C ALA A 153 19.55 -36.52 -11.12
N ILE A 154 19.94 -37.80 -11.11
CA ILE A 154 19.35 -38.86 -11.93
C ILE A 154 17.90 -39.13 -11.52
N ALA A 155 17.61 -39.27 -10.23
CA ALA A 155 16.23 -39.43 -9.74
C ALA A 155 15.33 -38.26 -10.18
N ARG A 156 15.84 -37.02 -10.12
CA ARG A 156 15.16 -35.82 -10.61
C ARG A 156 14.93 -35.88 -12.12
N ALA A 157 15.91 -36.32 -12.90
CA ALA A 157 15.76 -36.49 -14.34
C ALA A 157 14.68 -37.52 -14.69
N LEU A 158 14.54 -38.57 -13.88
CA LEU A 158 13.62 -39.69 -14.11
C LEU A 158 12.19 -39.46 -13.64
N VAL A 159 11.97 -38.56 -12.68
CA VAL A 159 10.70 -38.47 -11.94
C VAL A 159 9.48 -38.25 -12.84
N ASN A 160 9.66 -37.56 -13.98
CA ASN A 160 8.60 -37.29 -14.96
C ASN A 160 8.42 -38.40 -16.01
N GLY A 161 9.22 -39.46 -15.98
CA GLY A 161 9.19 -40.52 -16.99
C GLY A 161 9.68 -40.06 -18.37
N PRO A 162 10.89 -39.47 -18.47
CA PRO A 162 11.38 -38.89 -19.71
C PRO A 162 11.54 -39.94 -20.81
N GLN A 163 11.44 -39.51 -22.07
CA GLN A 163 11.78 -40.33 -23.24
C GLN A 163 13.28 -40.26 -23.55
N LEU A 164 13.89 -39.11 -23.25
CA LEU A 164 15.29 -38.82 -23.51
C LEU A 164 15.98 -38.39 -22.20
N ILE A 165 17.07 -39.06 -21.85
CA ILE A 165 18.02 -38.58 -20.83
C ILE A 165 19.21 -37.96 -21.55
N LEU A 166 19.50 -36.71 -21.22
CA LEU A 166 20.69 -36.00 -21.65
C LEU A 166 21.64 -35.89 -20.45
N ALA A 167 22.83 -36.48 -20.58
CA ALA A 167 23.85 -36.49 -19.54
C ALA A 167 25.11 -35.74 -20.00
N ASP A 168 25.41 -34.59 -19.40
CA ASP A 168 26.65 -33.84 -19.66
C ASP A 168 27.72 -34.29 -18.67
N GLU A 169 28.74 -35.02 -19.14
CA GLU A 169 29.85 -35.54 -18.34
C GLU A 169 29.41 -36.13 -16.97
N PRO A 170 28.52 -37.14 -16.96
CA PRO A 170 27.84 -37.61 -15.75
C PRO A 170 28.78 -38.22 -14.69
N THR A 171 30.02 -38.55 -15.06
CA THR A 171 31.02 -39.18 -14.20
C THR A 171 32.21 -38.27 -13.88
N GLY A 172 32.35 -37.11 -14.55
CA GLY A 172 33.56 -36.29 -14.49
C GLY A 172 33.87 -35.63 -13.13
N ALA A 173 32.98 -35.76 -12.14
CA ALA A 173 33.15 -35.27 -10.78
C ALA A 173 33.14 -36.41 -9.72
N LEU A 174 33.27 -37.66 -10.16
CA LEU A 174 33.12 -38.86 -9.34
C LEU A 174 34.41 -39.69 -9.34
N ASP A 175 34.60 -40.53 -8.33
CA ASP A 175 35.65 -41.56 -8.34
C ASP A 175 35.27 -42.72 -9.28
N SER A 176 36.23 -43.57 -9.62
CA SER A 176 36.06 -44.66 -10.60
C SER A 176 34.94 -45.65 -10.22
N GLN A 177 34.84 -46.01 -8.93
CA GLN A 177 33.84 -46.97 -8.46
C GLN A 177 32.43 -46.38 -8.54
N THR A 178 32.26 -45.15 -8.06
CA THR A 178 30.99 -44.42 -8.17
C THR A 178 30.61 -44.16 -9.63
N SER A 179 31.59 -43.92 -10.51
CA SER A 179 31.36 -43.72 -11.94
C SER A 179 30.78 -44.97 -12.59
N GLU A 180 31.30 -46.14 -12.25
CA GLU A 180 30.78 -47.43 -12.71
C GLU A 180 29.34 -47.67 -12.23
N GLU A 181 29.04 -47.37 -10.96
CA GLU A 181 27.66 -47.45 -10.42
C GLU A 181 26.67 -46.58 -11.21
N VAL A 182 27.06 -45.33 -11.52
CA VAL A 182 26.24 -44.38 -12.28
C VAL A 182 26.05 -44.85 -13.72
N MET A 183 27.10 -45.36 -14.37
CA MET A 183 27.03 -45.86 -15.74
C MET A 183 26.19 -47.13 -15.84
N GLN A 184 26.30 -48.04 -14.87
CA GLN A 184 25.42 -49.21 -14.76
C GLN A 184 23.96 -48.79 -14.63
N LEU A 185 23.65 -47.82 -13.76
CA LEU A 185 22.29 -47.29 -13.60
C LEU A 185 21.74 -46.72 -14.92
N LEU A 186 22.53 -45.94 -15.67
CA LEU A 186 22.11 -45.42 -16.98
C LEU A 186 21.90 -46.53 -18.02
N SER A 187 22.74 -47.57 -17.99
CA SER A 187 22.60 -48.76 -18.84
C SER A 187 21.31 -49.52 -18.53
N ASP A 188 20.99 -49.72 -17.26
CA ASP A 188 19.76 -50.39 -16.81
C ASP A 188 18.51 -49.61 -17.22
N LEU A 189 18.57 -48.28 -17.15
CA LEU A 189 17.49 -47.39 -17.61
C LEU A 189 17.33 -47.44 -19.13
N ASN A 190 18.42 -47.53 -19.87
CA ASN A 190 18.38 -47.71 -21.33
C ASN A 190 17.79 -49.08 -21.71
N ALA A 191 18.13 -50.15 -20.99
CA ALA A 191 17.54 -51.48 -21.17
C ALA A 191 16.02 -51.50 -20.92
N GLN A 192 15.50 -50.58 -20.11
CA GLN A 192 14.06 -50.35 -19.91
C GLN A 192 13.40 -49.52 -21.04
N GLY A 193 14.15 -49.18 -22.10
CA GLY A 193 13.66 -48.48 -23.29
C GLY A 193 13.79 -46.95 -23.24
N ILE A 194 14.51 -46.37 -22.27
CA ILE A 194 14.79 -44.93 -22.27
C ILE A 194 15.94 -44.62 -23.24
N THR A 195 15.79 -43.63 -24.11
CA THR A 195 16.91 -43.15 -24.92
C THR A 195 17.89 -42.38 -24.04
N VAL A 196 19.18 -42.73 -24.10
CA VAL A 196 20.23 -42.05 -23.32
C VAL A 196 21.24 -41.46 -24.29
N VAL A 197 21.50 -40.15 -24.15
CA VAL A 197 22.56 -39.45 -24.87
C VAL A 197 23.49 -38.85 -23.82
N LEU A 198 24.72 -39.34 -23.77
CA LEU A 198 25.76 -38.82 -22.91
C LEU A 198 26.79 -38.04 -23.72
N VAL A 199 27.30 -36.97 -23.13
CA VAL A 199 28.47 -36.24 -23.62
C VAL A 199 29.65 -36.59 -22.71
N THR A 200 30.78 -36.99 -23.29
CA THR A 200 31.99 -37.29 -22.53
C THR A 200 33.23 -37.06 -23.37
N HIS A 201 34.37 -36.82 -22.73
CA HIS A 201 35.69 -36.86 -23.37
C HIS A 201 36.47 -38.13 -23.02
N GLU A 202 35.95 -38.96 -22.11
CA GLU A 202 36.55 -40.19 -21.60
C GLU A 202 36.17 -41.40 -22.46
N ALA A 203 37.15 -42.14 -22.95
CA ALA A 203 36.95 -43.24 -23.90
C ALA A 203 36.33 -44.49 -23.25
N ASP A 204 36.69 -44.76 -22.00
CA ASP A 204 36.13 -45.80 -21.14
C ASP A 204 34.65 -45.54 -20.83
N ILE A 205 34.27 -44.30 -20.52
CA ILE A 205 32.86 -43.92 -20.33
C ILE A 205 32.08 -44.05 -21.65
N ALA A 206 32.64 -43.60 -22.77
CA ALA A 206 32.01 -43.75 -24.07
C ALA A 206 31.82 -45.21 -24.50
N ALA A 207 32.65 -46.13 -23.98
CA ALA A 207 32.59 -47.56 -24.28
C ALA A 207 31.34 -48.26 -23.69
N TRP A 208 30.62 -47.61 -22.78
CA TRP A 208 29.31 -48.08 -22.28
C TRP A 208 28.19 -47.88 -23.31
N ALA A 209 28.33 -46.89 -24.20
CA ALA A 209 27.32 -46.60 -25.21
C ALA A 209 27.40 -47.58 -26.38
N ARG A 210 26.26 -47.83 -27.02
CA ARG A 210 26.15 -48.71 -28.20
C ARG A 210 26.50 -47.99 -29.49
N ARG A 211 26.37 -46.66 -29.49
CA ARG A 211 26.72 -45.78 -30.60
C ARG A 211 27.64 -44.68 -30.12
N LYS A 212 28.72 -44.45 -30.85
CA LYS A 212 29.72 -43.41 -30.58
C LYS A 212 29.72 -42.41 -31.71
N ILE A 213 29.55 -41.14 -31.38
CA ILE A 213 29.60 -40.01 -32.30
C ILE A 213 30.78 -39.14 -31.91
N VAL A 214 31.67 -38.82 -32.84
CA VAL A 214 32.83 -37.94 -32.59
C VAL A 214 32.60 -36.58 -33.26
N PHE A 215 32.73 -35.53 -32.46
CA PHE A 215 32.61 -34.13 -32.84
C PHE A 215 33.97 -33.47 -32.97
N LYS A 216 34.13 -32.69 -34.03
CA LYS A 216 35.28 -31.82 -34.25
C LYS A 216 34.84 -30.54 -34.95
N ASP A 217 35.28 -29.39 -34.45
CA ASP A 217 35.07 -28.07 -35.06
C ASP A 217 33.61 -27.76 -35.49
N GLY A 218 32.64 -28.20 -34.68
CA GLY A 218 31.21 -27.96 -34.90
C GLY A 218 30.55 -28.94 -35.87
N GLN A 219 31.22 -30.02 -36.25
CA GLN A 219 30.74 -31.06 -37.18
C GLN A 219 30.89 -32.46 -36.58
N ILE A 220 30.06 -33.39 -37.05
CA ILE A 220 30.21 -34.83 -36.79
C ILE A 220 31.25 -35.36 -37.78
N VAL A 221 32.35 -35.93 -37.27
CA VAL A 221 33.42 -36.53 -38.09
C VAL A 221 33.38 -38.05 -38.09
N GLU A 222 32.75 -38.65 -37.08
CA GLU A 222 32.63 -40.10 -36.95
C GLU A 222 31.30 -40.47 -36.30
N ASP A 223 30.64 -41.53 -36.77
CA ASP A 223 29.40 -42.07 -36.21
C ASP A 223 29.43 -43.60 -36.34
N LEU A 224 29.85 -44.27 -35.27
CA LEU A 224 30.04 -45.72 -35.21
C LEU A 224 28.96 -46.37 -34.33
N ARG A 225 28.27 -47.37 -34.87
CA ARG A 225 27.43 -48.30 -34.10
C ARG A 225 28.21 -49.60 -33.85
N ARG A 226 28.16 -50.15 -32.65
CA ARG A 226 28.73 -51.48 -32.36
C ARG A 226 27.97 -52.56 -33.15
N ALA A 227 28.73 -53.50 -33.71
CA ALA A 227 28.25 -54.49 -34.70
C ALA A 227 27.33 -55.60 -34.14
N SER A 228 27.14 -55.67 -32.82
CA SER A 228 26.30 -56.68 -32.16
C SER A 228 25.09 -56.02 -31.48
N ASP A 229 24.10 -55.63 -32.26
CA ASP A 229 22.70 -55.61 -31.81
C ASP A 229 21.79 -55.17 -32.97
N THR A 230 21.08 -56.13 -33.54
CA THR A 230 19.84 -55.86 -34.26
C THR A 230 18.84 -55.37 -33.21
N LEU A 231 18.30 -54.16 -33.41
CA LEU A 231 17.32 -53.54 -32.52
C LEU A 231 16.23 -54.54 -32.10
N HIS A 232 16.27 -55.00 -30.85
CA HIS A 232 15.07 -55.53 -30.20
C HIS A 232 14.09 -54.36 -30.09
N THR A 233 13.13 -54.33 -31.00
CA THR A 233 11.96 -53.46 -30.93
C THR A 233 11.12 -53.95 -29.75
N LEU A 234 11.46 -53.48 -28.55
CA LEU A 234 10.58 -53.64 -27.40
C LEU A 234 9.25 -52.94 -27.75
N PRO A 235 8.10 -53.59 -27.55
CA PRO A 235 6.82 -52.96 -27.81
C PRO A 235 6.71 -51.70 -26.95
N ALA A 236 6.40 -50.59 -27.60
CA ALA A 236 6.21 -49.29 -26.94
C ALA A 236 5.17 -49.45 -25.83
N GLN A 237 5.62 -49.52 -24.57
CA GLN A 237 4.72 -49.45 -23.44
C GLN A 237 4.05 -48.07 -23.51
N ARG A 238 2.73 -48.06 -23.76
CA ARG A 238 1.92 -46.84 -23.76
C ARG A 238 2.04 -46.18 -22.39
N ARG A 239 2.87 -45.14 -22.33
CA ARG A 239 3.03 -44.31 -21.16
C ARG A 239 1.77 -43.46 -20.97
N PRO A 240 1.28 -43.28 -19.74
CA PRO A 240 0.07 -42.51 -19.50
C PRO A 240 0.25 -41.07 -20.01
N GLU A 241 -0.68 -40.63 -20.87
CA GLU A 241 -0.75 -39.25 -21.32
C GLU A 241 -0.95 -38.34 -20.10
N ALA A 242 0.02 -37.45 -19.85
CA ALA A 242 -0.05 -36.48 -18.77
C ALA A 242 -1.19 -35.48 -19.06
N ARG A 243 -2.36 -35.73 -18.46
CA ARG A 243 -3.51 -34.83 -18.46
C ARG A 243 -3.13 -33.47 -17.84
N GLY A 244 -3.49 -32.41 -18.57
CA GLY A 244 -3.68 -31.03 -18.13
C GLY A 244 -2.81 -30.50 -17.00
N ALA A 245 -1.87 -29.60 -17.32
CA ALA A 245 -1.14 -28.80 -16.33
C ALA A 245 -2.15 -28.02 -15.46
N ALA A 246 -2.32 -28.44 -14.20
CA ALA A 246 -3.05 -27.66 -13.22
C ALA A 246 -2.25 -26.39 -12.88
N ARG A 247 -2.96 -25.26 -12.79
CA ARG A 247 -2.40 -23.98 -12.33
C ARG A 247 -1.71 -24.18 -10.97
N MET A 248 -0.50 -23.65 -10.82
CA MET A 248 0.19 -23.62 -9.54
C MET A 248 -0.70 -23.03 -8.45
N ASN A 249 -0.87 -23.77 -7.34
CA ASN A 249 -1.55 -23.26 -6.16
C ASN A 249 -0.72 -22.15 -5.52
N GLY A 250 -1.28 -20.94 -5.35
CA GLY A 250 -0.62 -19.79 -4.73
C GLY A 250 -0.04 -20.07 -3.33
N LEU A 251 -0.59 -21.07 -2.62
CA LEU A 251 -0.09 -21.57 -1.33
C LEU A 251 1.34 -22.14 -1.41
N ALA A 252 1.73 -22.77 -2.53
CA ALA A 252 3.08 -23.28 -2.73
C ALA A 252 4.08 -22.14 -2.95
N ALA A 253 3.68 -21.11 -3.70
CA ALA A 253 4.48 -19.90 -3.90
C ALA A 253 4.70 -19.16 -2.56
N LEU A 254 3.65 -19.02 -1.75
CA LEU A 254 3.73 -18.38 -0.42
C LEU A 254 4.67 -19.13 0.54
N ARG A 255 4.58 -20.47 0.59
CA ARG A 255 5.46 -21.30 1.44
C ARG A 255 6.92 -21.22 1.00
N SER A 256 7.16 -21.13 -0.31
CA SER A 256 8.49 -20.92 -0.87
C SER A 256 9.06 -19.54 -0.52
N ALA A 257 8.23 -18.49 -0.58
CA ALA A 257 8.62 -17.13 -0.22
C ALA A 257 8.99 -17.05 1.28
N TRP A 258 8.18 -17.63 2.17
CA TRP A 258 8.48 -17.62 3.61
C TRP A 258 9.83 -18.24 3.96
N ARG A 259 10.17 -19.38 3.35
CA ARG A 259 11.48 -20.03 3.55
C ARG A 259 12.63 -19.20 2.98
N ALA A 260 12.42 -18.51 1.86
CA ALA A 260 13.40 -17.60 1.30
C ALA A 260 13.67 -16.42 2.24
N LEU A 261 12.64 -15.87 2.88
CA LEU A 261 12.75 -14.76 3.84
C LEU A 261 13.45 -15.18 5.14
N ALA A 262 13.11 -16.36 5.67
CA ALA A 262 13.73 -16.88 6.89
C ALA A 262 15.24 -17.11 6.75
N SER A 263 15.72 -17.37 5.53
CA SER A 263 17.13 -17.67 5.29
C SER A 263 18.09 -16.46 5.38
N ASN A 264 17.57 -15.22 5.31
CA ASN A 264 18.37 -14.00 5.37
C ASN A 264 17.60 -12.90 6.14
N ALA A 265 17.46 -13.09 7.46
CA ALA A 265 16.68 -12.21 8.34
C ALA A 265 17.16 -10.74 8.32
N LEU A 266 18.47 -10.49 8.33
CA LEU A 266 19.03 -9.13 8.32
C LEU A 266 18.68 -8.39 7.02
N ARG A 267 18.81 -9.07 5.88
CA ARG A 267 18.48 -8.50 4.57
C ARG A 267 16.98 -8.22 4.47
N SER A 268 16.14 -9.17 4.90
CA SER A 268 14.70 -9.00 4.93
C SER A 268 14.30 -7.81 5.80
N LEU A 269 14.89 -7.69 7.01
CA LEU A 269 14.64 -6.57 7.91
C LEU A 269 15.04 -5.22 7.30
N LEU A 270 16.25 -5.10 6.74
CA LEU A 270 16.74 -3.88 6.10
C LEU A 270 15.86 -3.47 4.90
N THR A 271 15.37 -4.45 4.14
CA THR A 271 14.47 -4.22 3.00
C THR A 271 13.10 -3.73 3.46
N MET A 272 12.57 -4.31 4.54
CA MET A 272 11.29 -3.92 5.11
C MET A 272 11.34 -2.59 5.85
N LEU A 273 12.50 -2.18 6.38
CA LEU A 273 12.63 -0.98 7.21
C LEU A 273 12.06 0.28 6.53
N GLY A 274 12.35 0.49 5.24
CA GLY A 274 11.82 1.63 4.50
C GLY A 274 10.29 1.59 4.36
N ILE A 275 9.71 0.41 4.13
CA ILE A 275 8.25 0.22 4.10
C ILE A 275 7.63 0.41 5.48
N ILE A 276 8.26 -0.13 6.52
CA ILE A 276 7.82 -0.03 7.91
C ILE A 276 7.72 1.44 8.32
N ILE A 277 8.80 2.22 8.09
CA ILE A 277 8.85 3.65 8.42
C ILE A 277 7.85 4.43 7.57
N GLY A 278 7.79 4.15 6.25
CA GLY A 278 6.86 4.83 5.35
C GLY A 278 5.39 4.60 5.75
N VAL A 279 5.00 3.35 6.01
CA VAL A 279 3.63 3.00 6.43
C VAL A 279 3.29 3.59 7.81
N ALA A 280 4.22 3.52 8.77
CA ALA A 280 4.01 4.13 10.09
C ALA A 280 3.82 5.65 9.99
N ALA A 281 4.61 6.32 9.14
CA ALA A 281 4.49 7.75 8.89
C ALA A 281 3.14 8.10 8.25
N VAL A 282 2.71 7.37 7.19
CA VAL A 282 1.40 7.59 6.54
C VAL A 282 0.27 7.47 7.56
N ILE A 283 0.26 6.40 8.36
CA ILE A 283 -0.82 6.16 9.35
C ILE A 283 -0.86 7.28 10.38
N THR A 284 0.28 7.62 10.95
CA THR A 284 0.39 8.66 11.98
C THR A 284 -0.04 10.02 11.42
N MET A 285 0.42 10.38 10.22
CA MET A 285 0.11 11.67 9.60
C MET A 285 -1.35 11.80 9.18
N VAL A 286 -1.96 10.73 8.65
CA VAL A 286 -3.39 10.73 8.31
C VAL A 286 -4.25 10.81 9.57
N ALA A 287 -3.88 10.08 10.62
CA ALA A 287 -4.60 10.11 11.89
C ALA A 287 -4.50 11.50 12.55
N VAL A 288 -3.30 12.10 12.56
CA VAL A 288 -3.05 13.48 13.01
C VAL A 288 -3.85 14.49 12.20
N GLY A 289 -3.83 14.39 10.86
CA GLY A 289 -4.57 15.29 9.98
C GLY A 289 -6.08 15.24 10.24
N ARG A 290 -6.64 14.03 10.42
CA ARG A 290 -8.05 13.86 10.80
C ARG A 290 -8.36 14.41 12.19
N GLY A 291 -7.53 14.13 13.19
CA GLY A 291 -7.71 14.68 14.53
C GLY A 291 -7.69 16.22 14.54
N ALA A 292 -6.88 16.83 13.67
CA ALA A 292 -6.86 18.28 13.49
C ALA A 292 -8.15 18.80 12.82
N THR A 293 -8.65 18.15 11.77
CA THR A 293 -9.92 18.54 11.13
C THR A 293 -11.12 18.34 12.05
N ASP A 294 -11.17 17.22 12.77
CA ASP A 294 -12.27 16.89 13.68
C ASP A 294 -12.35 17.92 14.82
N ARG A 295 -11.19 18.37 15.34
CA ARG A 295 -11.13 19.44 16.34
C ARG A 295 -11.66 20.77 15.81
N VAL A 296 -11.32 21.15 14.58
CA VAL A 296 -11.87 22.36 13.94
C VAL A 296 -13.38 22.22 13.80
N GLN A 297 -13.89 21.07 13.37
CA GLN A 297 -15.33 20.81 13.23
C GLN A 297 -16.09 20.81 14.56
N GLU A 298 -15.52 20.25 15.64
CA GLU A 298 -16.11 20.33 16.98
C GLU A 298 -16.22 21.78 17.46
N GLN A 299 -15.20 22.61 17.17
CA GLN A 299 -15.26 24.04 17.45
C GLN A 299 -16.35 24.76 16.64
N MET A 300 -16.67 24.29 15.43
CA MET A 300 -17.79 24.84 14.63
C MET A 300 -19.15 24.58 15.27
N LYS A 301 -19.38 23.36 15.80
CA LYS A 301 -20.70 22.96 16.34
C LYS A 301 -21.18 23.83 17.50
N GLY A 302 -20.27 24.39 18.30
CA GLY A 302 -20.62 25.21 19.47
C GLY A 302 -20.97 26.67 19.17
N LEU A 303 -20.77 27.14 17.93
CA LEU A 303 -20.83 28.57 17.59
C LEU A 303 -22.08 29.00 16.80
N GLY A 304 -22.88 28.05 16.31
CA GLY A 304 -24.02 28.30 15.42
C GLY A 304 -23.54 28.69 14.02
N SER A 305 -23.71 27.83 13.02
CA SER A 305 -23.03 27.92 11.72
C SER A 305 -23.51 29.04 10.78
N ASN A 306 -24.50 29.84 11.19
CA ASN A 306 -25.18 30.82 10.32
C ASN A 306 -25.33 32.20 10.98
N ILE A 307 -24.36 32.59 11.83
CA ILE A 307 -24.38 33.88 12.53
C ILE A 307 -23.41 34.87 11.87
N MET A 308 -23.92 36.07 11.60
CA MET A 308 -23.15 37.22 11.16
C MET A 308 -23.22 38.34 12.20
N LEU A 309 -22.07 38.96 12.46
CA LEU A 309 -21.98 40.09 13.39
C LEU A 309 -21.81 41.39 12.62
N VAL A 310 -22.77 42.31 12.79
CA VAL A 310 -22.67 43.68 12.26
C VAL A 310 -22.05 44.56 13.34
N LEU A 311 -20.85 45.08 13.07
CA LEU A 311 -20.11 45.96 13.97
C LEU A 311 -20.01 47.38 13.39
N PRO A 312 -20.04 48.42 14.22
CA PRO A 312 -19.79 49.78 13.77
C PRO A 312 -18.33 49.91 13.36
N GLY A 313 -18.08 50.53 12.21
CA GLY A 313 -16.74 50.82 11.71
C GLY A 313 -16.13 52.03 12.43
N GLY A 314 -14.80 52.14 12.40
CA GLY A 314 -14.13 53.37 12.79
C GLY A 314 -14.50 54.50 11.82
N ALA A 315 -14.89 55.67 12.32
CA ALA A 315 -15.16 56.83 11.46
C ALA A 315 -13.85 57.60 11.22
N THR A 316 -13.44 57.72 9.96
CA THR A 316 -12.48 58.74 9.51
C THR A 316 -13.25 60.01 9.15
N ALA A 317 -12.94 61.12 9.81
CA ALA A 317 -13.50 62.43 9.48
C ALA A 317 -12.38 63.47 9.42
N ALA A 318 -12.32 64.24 8.31
CA ALA A 318 -11.34 65.31 8.10
C ALA A 318 -9.87 64.87 8.33
N GLY A 319 -9.48 63.68 7.84
CA GLY A 319 -8.11 63.18 7.95
C GLY A 319 -7.72 62.60 9.32
N VAL A 320 -8.60 62.65 10.33
CA VAL A 320 -8.35 62.09 11.66
C VAL A 320 -9.14 60.78 11.83
N ARG A 321 -8.42 59.70 12.16
CA ARG A 321 -9.02 58.41 12.57
C ARG A 321 -9.59 58.58 13.99
N GLN A 322 -10.91 58.69 14.12
CA GLN A 322 -11.58 58.69 15.42
C GLN A 322 -11.89 57.24 15.83
N GLY A 323 -11.74 56.93 17.13
CA GLY A 323 -12.01 55.59 17.65
C GLY A 323 -13.42 55.10 17.32
N ALA A 324 -13.61 53.78 17.15
CA ALA A 324 -14.88 53.16 16.76
C ALA A 324 -16.08 53.51 17.66
N GLN A 325 -15.85 54.06 18.86
CA GLN A 325 -16.90 54.40 19.82
C GLN A 325 -17.40 55.85 19.73
N THR A 326 -16.70 56.76 19.05
CA THR A 326 -17.01 58.20 19.14
C THR A 326 -18.20 58.62 18.27
N ARG A 327 -18.63 57.78 17.30
CA ARG A 327 -19.84 57.97 16.48
C ARG A 327 -20.45 56.63 16.02
N SER A 328 -20.79 55.71 16.94
CA SER A 328 -21.59 54.52 16.55
C SER A 328 -22.89 54.96 15.89
N ARG A 329 -23.08 54.60 14.61
CA ARG A 329 -24.28 54.91 13.80
C ARG A 329 -25.33 53.80 13.80
N LEU A 330 -24.97 52.61 14.26
CA LEU A 330 -25.92 51.49 14.32
C LEU A 330 -26.99 51.75 15.38
N THR A 331 -28.24 51.52 15.01
CA THR A 331 -29.42 51.72 15.85
C THR A 331 -30.28 50.47 15.94
N GLU A 332 -31.19 50.43 16.91
CA GLU A 332 -32.23 49.40 17.01
C GLU A 332 -33.09 49.33 15.73
N GLU A 333 -33.33 50.46 15.06
CA GLU A 333 -34.10 50.51 13.81
C GLU A 333 -33.38 49.82 12.65
N ASP A 334 -32.04 49.87 12.64
CA ASP A 334 -31.26 49.16 11.62
C ASP A 334 -31.36 47.64 11.81
N ALA A 335 -31.47 47.16 13.06
CA ALA A 335 -31.71 45.74 13.33
C ALA A 335 -33.10 45.31 12.85
N THR A 336 -34.14 46.11 13.12
CA THR A 336 -35.49 45.86 12.60
C THR A 336 -35.52 45.87 11.07
N ALA A 337 -34.83 46.83 10.43
CA ALA A 337 -34.75 46.90 8.97
C ALA A 337 -34.07 45.65 8.39
N ILE A 338 -32.94 45.21 8.97
CA ILE A 338 -32.26 43.97 8.54
C ILE A 338 -33.19 42.77 8.63
N GLN A 339 -33.97 42.63 9.70
CA GLN A 339 -34.87 41.50 9.88
C GLN A 339 -36.07 41.51 8.94
N VAL A 340 -36.58 42.70 8.56
CA VAL A 340 -37.79 42.85 7.75
C VAL A 340 -37.49 42.92 6.24
N GLU A 341 -36.43 43.63 5.86
CA GLU A 341 -36.13 43.96 4.46
C GLU A 341 -35.21 42.93 3.80
N VAL A 342 -34.49 42.09 4.58
CA VAL A 342 -33.60 41.05 4.05
C VAL A 342 -34.25 39.66 4.21
N PRO A 343 -34.74 39.03 3.13
CA PRO A 343 -35.50 37.78 3.20
C PRO A 343 -34.72 36.60 3.79
N GLU A 344 -33.41 36.57 3.59
CA GLU A 344 -32.51 35.51 4.06
C GLU A 344 -32.37 35.52 5.58
N VAL A 345 -32.66 36.64 6.24
CA VAL A 345 -32.51 36.80 7.69
C VAL A 345 -33.67 36.14 8.43
N GLN A 346 -33.32 35.35 9.44
CA GLN A 346 -34.27 34.77 10.39
C GLN A 346 -34.58 35.78 11.49
N VAL A 347 -33.53 36.28 12.16
CA VAL A 347 -33.61 37.27 13.24
C VAL A 347 -32.40 38.20 13.24
N ALA A 348 -32.61 39.46 13.65
CA ALA A 348 -31.54 40.43 13.84
C ALA A 348 -31.65 41.07 15.23
N ALA A 349 -30.76 40.67 16.13
CA ALA A 349 -30.80 41.07 17.53
C ALA A 349 -29.85 42.26 17.81
N PRO A 350 -30.37 43.45 18.12
CA PRO A 350 -29.56 44.57 18.55
C PRO A 350 -28.96 44.28 19.92
N SER A 351 -27.68 44.60 20.11
CA SER A 351 -26.97 44.34 21.36
C SER A 351 -26.09 45.50 21.79
N SER A 352 -26.14 45.80 23.07
CA SER A 352 -25.24 46.72 23.77
C SER A 352 -24.65 46.02 24.98
N ARG A 353 -23.41 46.33 25.34
CA ARG A 353 -22.74 45.68 26.47
C ARG A 353 -21.97 46.65 27.35
N THR A 354 -21.95 46.37 28.64
CA THR A 354 -21.08 47.02 29.63
C THR A 354 -20.68 46.01 30.68
N THR A 355 -19.60 46.27 31.41
CA THR A 355 -19.26 45.49 32.61
C THR A 355 -19.76 46.25 33.82
N ALA A 356 -20.40 45.56 34.76
CA ALA A 356 -20.69 46.14 36.07
C ALA A 356 -20.81 45.08 37.16
N GLN A 357 -20.70 45.54 38.40
CA GLN A 357 -20.92 44.74 39.59
C GLN A 357 -22.43 44.55 39.84
N VAL A 358 -22.80 43.30 40.07
CA VAL A 358 -24.14 42.84 40.45
C VAL A 358 -24.08 42.39 41.90
N VAL A 359 -25.03 42.83 42.70
CA VAL A 359 -25.08 42.54 44.14
C VAL A 359 -26.39 41.83 44.46
N ALA A 360 -26.30 40.69 45.15
CA ALA A 360 -27.42 39.90 45.61
C ALA A 360 -27.15 39.46 47.05
N ASN A 361 -28.06 39.73 47.99
CA ASN A 361 -27.88 39.41 49.41
C ASN A 361 -26.52 39.90 49.97
N ASN A 362 -25.66 38.99 50.42
CA ASN A 362 -24.30 39.28 50.92
C ASN A 362 -23.19 38.99 49.88
N ALA A 363 -23.57 38.64 48.64
CA ALA A 363 -22.66 38.33 47.53
C ALA A 363 -22.61 39.47 46.52
N ASN A 364 -21.45 39.63 45.88
CA ASN A 364 -21.29 40.54 44.76
C ASN A 364 -20.37 39.92 43.70
N TRP A 365 -20.68 40.17 42.44
CA TRP A 365 -19.96 39.59 41.31
C TRP A 365 -19.87 40.60 40.17
N SER A 366 -18.72 40.70 39.51
CA SER A 366 -18.54 41.57 38.35
C SER A 366 -18.72 40.76 37.07
N THR A 367 -19.75 41.08 36.30
CA THR A 367 -20.13 40.31 35.11
C THR A 367 -20.39 41.23 33.90
N THR A 368 -20.48 40.64 32.71
CA THR A 368 -20.85 41.36 31.50
C THR A 368 -22.36 41.49 31.40
N ILE A 369 -22.85 42.74 31.33
CA ILE A 369 -24.26 43.04 31.16
C ILE A 369 -24.55 43.29 29.70
N PHE A 370 -25.47 42.54 29.13
CA PHE A 370 -25.99 42.73 27.77
C PHE A 370 -27.39 43.34 27.81
N GLY A 371 -27.58 44.43 27.08
CA GLY A 371 -28.89 44.95 26.71
C GLY A 371 -29.27 44.45 25.33
N THR A 372 -30.31 43.63 25.24
CA THR A 372 -30.74 43.03 23.97
C THR A 372 -32.23 42.63 24.01
N THR A 373 -32.69 41.90 23.00
CA THR A 373 -34.06 41.42 22.83
C THR A 373 -34.11 39.88 22.81
N ASN A 374 -35.29 39.27 22.76
CA ASN A 374 -35.42 37.80 22.75
C ASN A 374 -34.79 37.16 21.50
N GLU A 375 -34.76 37.90 20.38
CA GLU A 375 -34.09 37.50 19.14
C GLU A 375 -32.60 37.17 19.37
N TYR A 376 -31.96 37.70 20.41
CA TYR A 376 -30.59 37.34 20.74
C TYR A 376 -30.45 35.89 21.18
N LEU A 377 -31.41 35.40 21.96
CA LEU A 377 -31.45 34.01 22.41
C LEU A 377 -31.67 33.07 21.22
N GLU A 378 -32.52 33.46 20.27
CA GLU A 378 -32.75 32.72 19.03
C GLU A 378 -31.53 32.76 18.11
N ALA A 379 -30.95 33.94 17.91
CA ALA A 379 -29.78 34.13 17.06
C ALA A 379 -28.57 33.31 17.56
N ARG A 380 -28.41 33.21 18.88
CA ARG A 380 -27.33 32.47 19.55
C ARG A 380 -27.69 31.04 19.93
N GLU A 381 -28.89 30.58 19.59
CA GLU A 381 -29.45 29.27 19.99
C GLU A 381 -29.21 28.97 21.47
N TRP A 382 -29.59 29.92 22.33
CA TRP A 382 -29.34 29.84 23.76
C TRP A 382 -30.64 29.59 24.55
N PRO A 383 -30.99 28.32 24.82
CA PRO A 383 -32.18 28.00 25.57
C PRO A 383 -32.04 28.40 27.04
N LEU A 384 -33.17 28.50 27.72
CA LEU A 384 -33.24 28.72 29.16
C LEU A 384 -33.14 27.36 29.88
N ALA A 385 -32.31 27.30 30.92
CA ALA A 385 -32.31 26.19 31.87
C ALA A 385 -33.53 26.25 32.80
N ALA A 386 -33.95 27.46 33.20
CA ALA A 386 -35.08 27.69 34.09
C ALA A 386 -35.73 29.06 33.84
N GLY A 387 -37.00 29.21 34.22
CA GLY A 387 -37.76 30.45 34.09
C GLY A 387 -38.30 30.70 32.68
N ARG A 388 -38.38 31.98 32.28
CA ARG A 388 -38.97 32.41 31.00
C ARG A 388 -38.15 33.51 30.32
N ALA A 389 -38.39 33.71 29.02
CA ALA A 389 -37.88 34.85 28.26
C ALA A 389 -38.64 36.14 28.63
N PHE A 390 -38.20 37.28 28.08
CA PHE A 390 -38.87 38.56 28.31
C PHE A 390 -40.24 38.59 27.63
N GLU A 391 -41.22 39.23 28.26
CA GLU A 391 -42.51 39.52 27.63
C GLU A 391 -42.40 40.78 26.75
N ASP A 392 -43.24 40.92 25.73
CA ASP A 392 -43.19 42.08 24.82
C ASP A 392 -43.42 43.41 25.56
N ALA A 393 -44.31 43.41 26.56
CA ALA A 393 -44.55 44.57 27.43
C ALA A 393 -43.29 44.93 28.25
N GLU A 394 -42.48 43.94 28.64
CA GLU A 394 -41.23 44.14 29.38
C GLU A 394 -40.13 44.73 28.48
N LEU A 395 -40.03 44.24 27.24
CA LEU A 395 -39.11 44.74 26.22
C LEU A 395 -39.40 46.20 25.85
N GLN A 396 -40.67 46.58 25.70
CA GLN A 396 -41.08 47.94 25.37
C GLN A 396 -41.05 48.89 26.58
N GLY A 397 -41.45 48.42 27.76
CA GLY A 397 -41.69 49.21 28.97
C GLY A 397 -40.47 49.53 29.82
N SER A 398 -39.25 49.14 29.41
CA SER A 398 -38.04 49.21 30.26
C SER A 398 -38.24 48.51 31.60
N ALA A 399 -38.87 47.33 31.59
CA ALA A 399 -39.11 46.56 32.79
C ALA A 399 -37.79 46.13 33.44
N LYS A 400 -37.78 46.13 34.77
CA LYS A 400 -36.59 45.81 35.57
C LYS A 400 -36.48 44.30 35.77
N VAL A 401 -36.34 43.57 34.68
CA VAL A 401 -36.18 42.10 34.66
C VAL A 401 -34.86 41.71 34.01
N ALA A 402 -34.32 40.56 34.40
CA ALA A 402 -33.04 40.06 33.92
C ALA A 402 -33.06 38.54 33.68
N LEU A 403 -32.26 38.10 32.72
CA LEU A 403 -31.83 36.70 32.59
C LEU A 403 -30.36 36.62 33.01
N ILE A 404 -29.95 35.53 33.64
CA ILE A 404 -28.56 35.34 34.07
C ILE A 404 -27.98 34.05 33.50
N GLY A 405 -26.68 34.06 33.22
CA GLY A 405 -25.95 32.83 32.92
C GLY A 405 -25.66 32.02 34.17
N ILE A 406 -25.26 30.76 33.98
CA ILE A 406 -25.07 29.82 35.09
C ILE A 406 -23.96 30.25 36.03
N THR A 407 -22.86 30.83 35.53
CA THR A 407 -21.78 31.33 36.39
C THR A 407 -22.28 32.43 37.31
N VAL A 408 -23.04 33.39 36.78
CA VAL A 408 -23.62 34.47 37.59
C VAL A 408 -24.63 33.94 38.62
N ALA A 409 -25.42 32.92 38.24
CA ALA A 409 -26.35 32.27 39.17
C ALA A 409 -25.60 31.58 40.33
N GLN A 410 -24.54 30.83 40.02
CA GLN A 410 -23.73 30.11 41.00
C GLN A 410 -22.98 31.06 41.93
N GLU A 411 -22.34 32.11 41.40
CA GLU A 411 -21.56 33.06 42.21
C GLU A 411 -22.43 33.94 43.12
N LEU A 412 -23.65 34.28 42.69
CA LEU A 412 -24.55 35.15 43.47
C LEU A 412 -25.49 34.39 44.42
N PHE A 413 -25.89 33.16 44.07
CA PHE A 413 -26.93 32.41 44.80
C PHE A 413 -26.49 31.02 45.27
N GLY A 414 -25.33 30.51 44.84
CA GLY A 414 -24.89 29.15 45.14
C GLY A 414 -25.87 28.12 44.60
N ASP A 415 -26.38 27.25 45.47
CA ASP A 415 -27.40 26.24 45.13
C ASP A 415 -28.84 26.76 45.28
N ALA A 416 -29.06 28.01 45.69
CA ALA A 416 -30.39 28.58 45.84
C ALA A 416 -31.00 28.95 44.48
N ASP A 417 -32.32 28.78 44.34
CA ASP A 417 -33.04 29.14 43.11
C ASP A 417 -33.03 30.66 42.88
N PRO A 418 -32.39 31.16 41.81
CA PRO A 418 -32.30 32.58 41.54
C PRO A 418 -33.58 33.19 40.97
N ILE A 419 -34.56 32.38 40.54
CA ILE A 419 -35.80 32.87 39.93
C ILE A 419 -36.60 33.69 40.93
N ASP A 420 -37.20 34.77 40.43
CA ASP A 420 -37.97 35.77 41.17
C ASP A 420 -37.19 36.59 42.22
N GLN A 421 -35.90 36.31 42.41
CA GLN A 421 -35.05 37.09 43.32
C GLN A 421 -34.67 38.45 42.71
N LEU A 422 -34.45 39.43 43.59
CA LEU A 422 -34.01 40.77 43.23
C LEU A 422 -32.48 40.87 43.33
N VAL A 423 -31.85 41.33 42.25
CA VAL A 423 -30.43 41.69 42.23
C VAL A 423 -30.27 43.16 41.91
N ARG A 424 -29.23 43.77 42.45
CA ARG A 424 -28.91 45.17 42.18
C ARG A 424 -27.77 45.25 41.18
N VAL A 425 -28.09 45.77 39.99
CA VAL A 425 -27.12 46.04 38.92
C VAL A 425 -26.75 47.52 39.00
N ARG A 426 -25.53 47.86 39.43
CA ARG A 426 -25.16 49.22 39.84
C ARG A 426 -26.12 49.79 40.90
N THR A 427 -27.01 50.72 40.53
CA THR A 427 -28.02 51.33 41.40
C THR A 427 -29.44 50.86 41.08
N VAL A 428 -29.62 49.98 40.09
CA VAL A 428 -30.92 49.58 39.57
C VAL A 428 -31.27 48.19 40.09
N PRO A 429 -32.34 48.03 40.90
CA PRO A 429 -32.83 46.71 41.28
C PRO A 429 -33.55 46.07 40.09
N VAL A 430 -33.22 44.83 39.76
CA VAL A 430 -33.82 44.03 38.69
C VAL A 430 -34.21 42.66 39.23
N LYS A 431 -35.32 42.12 38.75
CA LYS A 431 -35.84 40.80 39.12
C LYS A 431 -35.35 39.75 38.12
N ILE A 432 -34.82 38.63 38.61
CA ILE A 432 -34.41 37.54 37.73
C ILE A 432 -35.64 36.75 37.30
N VAL A 433 -35.84 36.59 35.99
CA VAL A 433 -36.99 35.87 35.40
C VAL A 433 -36.59 34.59 34.69
N GLY A 434 -35.29 34.36 34.49
CA GLY A 434 -34.78 33.16 33.83
C GLY A 434 -33.27 32.96 33.99
N VAL A 435 -32.85 31.71 33.84
CA VAL A 435 -31.45 31.28 33.84
C VAL A 435 -31.15 30.63 32.50
N LEU A 436 -30.07 31.06 31.85
CA LEU A 436 -29.62 30.53 30.57
C LEU A 436 -28.99 29.14 30.74
N SER A 437 -29.07 28.28 29.72
CA SER A 437 -28.41 26.97 29.73
C SER A 437 -26.88 27.09 29.73
N ARG A 438 -26.17 26.06 30.19
CA ARG A 438 -24.69 26.05 30.21
C ARG A 438 -24.13 26.11 28.79
N LYS A 439 -23.26 27.08 28.49
CA LYS A 439 -22.41 27.11 27.29
C LYS A 439 -20.94 26.82 27.60
N GLY A 440 -20.49 27.11 28.83
CA GLY A 440 -19.11 26.91 29.24
C GLY A 440 -18.12 27.87 28.56
N GLN A 441 -16.83 27.52 28.61
CA GLN A 441 -15.77 28.38 28.07
C GLN A 441 -15.63 28.25 26.56
N ASN A 442 -15.35 29.35 25.88
CA ASN A 442 -14.96 29.32 24.47
C ASN A 442 -13.49 28.87 24.30
N SER A 443 -13.04 28.68 23.06
CA SER A 443 -11.67 28.25 22.72
C SER A 443 -10.55 29.20 23.22
N MET A 444 -10.89 30.41 23.68
CA MET A 444 -9.94 31.37 24.28
C MET A 444 -9.97 31.33 25.82
N GLY A 445 -10.66 30.37 26.42
CA GLY A 445 -10.82 30.24 27.88
C GLY A 445 -11.75 31.28 28.50
N GLN A 446 -12.46 32.07 27.69
CA GLN A 446 -13.42 33.04 28.20
C GLN A 446 -14.72 32.32 28.55
N ASP A 447 -15.18 32.51 29.79
CA ASP A 447 -16.47 32.01 30.24
C ASP A 447 -17.62 32.69 29.51
N GLN A 448 -18.41 31.90 28.77
CA GLN A 448 -19.59 32.42 28.08
C GLN A 448 -20.80 32.51 29.01
N ASP A 449 -20.78 31.84 30.16
CA ASP A 449 -21.89 31.82 31.13
C ASP A 449 -21.80 32.98 32.14
N ASP A 450 -20.71 33.76 32.11
CA ASP A 450 -20.55 34.98 32.93
C ASP A 450 -21.23 36.19 32.27
N ILE A 451 -22.56 36.16 32.26
CA ILE A 451 -23.41 37.17 31.63
C ILE A 451 -24.67 37.46 32.44
N LEU A 452 -25.12 38.71 32.40
CA LEU A 452 -26.46 39.14 32.79
C LEU A 452 -27.13 39.86 31.62
N VAL A 453 -28.30 39.39 31.19
CA VAL A 453 -29.05 39.94 30.05
C VAL A 453 -30.23 40.76 30.56
N LEU A 454 -30.39 41.97 30.04
CA LEU A 454 -31.50 42.89 30.29
C LEU A 454 -32.21 43.22 28.98
N PRO A 455 -33.50 43.61 29.02
CA PRO A 455 -34.13 44.29 27.91
C PRO A 455 -33.30 45.49 27.46
N ILE A 456 -33.11 45.65 26.15
CA ILE A 456 -32.30 46.73 25.57
C ILE A 456 -32.78 48.13 26.00
N SER A 457 -34.10 48.29 26.16
CA SER A 457 -34.73 49.52 26.67
C SER A 457 -34.32 49.81 28.11
N THR A 458 -34.30 48.79 28.99
CA THR A 458 -33.85 48.88 30.38
C THR A 458 -32.36 49.23 30.45
N TYR A 459 -31.53 48.54 29.68
CA TYR A 459 -30.10 48.82 29.60
C TYR A 459 -29.82 50.29 29.21
N ARG A 460 -30.46 50.75 28.12
CA ARG A 460 -30.30 52.11 27.58
C ARG A 460 -30.76 53.16 28.58
N ASN A 461 -31.97 53.02 29.10
CA ASN A 461 -32.64 54.05 29.90
C ASN A 461 -32.13 54.10 31.35
N ARG A 462 -31.53 53.02 31.86
CA ARG A 462 -31.17 52.90 33.29
C ARG A 462 -29.68 52.68 33.56
N LEU A 463 -28.91 52.12 32.63
CA LEU A 463 -27.48 51.79 32.87
C LEU A 463 -26.49 52.62 32.04
N GLN A 464 -26.82 52.95 30.78
CA GLN A 464 -25.86 53.57 29.85
C GLN A 464 -25.59 55.07 30.12
N GLY A 465 -26.41 55.74 30.95
CA GLY A 465 -26.10 57.05 31.53
C GLY A 465 -25.83 58.20 30.54
N GLY A 466 -26.40 58.15 29.33
CA GLY A 466 -26.20 59.17 28.29
C GLY A 466 -27.25 60.28 28.29
N SER A 467 -26.88 61.45 27.73
CA SER A 467 -27.77 62.61 27.52
C SER A 467 -29.09 62.19 26.81
N PRO A 468 -30.26 62.71 27.21
CA PRO A 468 -31.55 62.38 26.61
C PRO A 468 -31.63 62.91 25.18
N GLY A 469 -31.05 62.17 24.24
CA GLY A 469 -31.19 62.33 22.81
C GLY A 469 -31.77 61.05 22.21
N ASN A 470 -32.81 61.18 21.39
CA ASN A 470 -33.67 60.13 20.81
C ASN A 470 -32.99 59.00 20.01
N VAL A 471 -31.66 58.88 19.99
CA VAL A 471 -30.97 57.91 19.14
C VAL A 471 -30.75 56.60 19.89
N LYS A 472 -31.52 55.59 19.52
CA LYS A 472 -31.48 54.20 20.06
C LYS A 472 -30.23 53.44 19.59
N ARG A 473 -29.04 53.89 19.98
CA ARG A 473 -27.75 53.35 19.49
C ARG A 473 -27.41 51.99 20.07
N VAL A 474 -26.77 51.15 19.26
CA VAL A 474 -26.35 49.80 19.62
C VAL A 474 -24.85 49.59 19.40
N TRP A 475 -24.27 48.62 20.11
CA TRP A 475 -22.87 48.24 19.95
C TRP A 475 -22.68 47.28 18.77
N ALA A 476 -23.61 46.35 18.56
CA ALA A 476 -23.58 45.41 17.43
C ALA A 476 -24.98 44.86 17.15
N ILE A 477 -25.16 44.29 15.97
CA ILE A 477 -26.37 43.52 15.60
C ILE A 477 -25.93 42.09 15.33
N ASN A 478 -26.51 41.12 16.06
CA ASN A 478 -26.29 39.70 15.81
C ASN A 478 -27.35 39.23 14.84
N VAL A 479 -26.96 38.80 13.66
CA VAL A 479 -27.88 38.38 12.59
C VAL A 479 -27.76 36.88 12.43
N LYS A 480 -28.90 36.17 12.47
CA LYS A 480 -28.99 34.76 12.12
C LYS A 480 -29.65 34.63 10.75
N VAL A 481 -28.97 33.94 9.84
CA VAL A 481 -29.49 33.62 8.52
C VAL A 481 -30.30 32.33 8.60
N ARG A 482 -31.42 32.27 7.86
CA ARG A 482 -32.30 31.10 7.82
C ARG A 482 -31.55 29.87 7.31
N GLU A 483 -31.90 28.71 7.84
CA GLU A 483 -31.34 27.44 7.36
C GLU A 483 -31.58 27.25 5.86
N GLY A 484 -30.53 26.82 5.14
CA GLY A 484 -30.57 26.60 3.69
C GLY A 484 -30.42 27.85 2.81
N GLN A 485 -30.36 29.04 3.39
CA GLN A 485 -30.06 30.28 2.65
C GLN A 485 -28.56 30.54 2.55
N SER A 486 -28.14 31.27 1.51
CA SER A 486 -26.73 31.63 1.30
C SER A 486 -26.31 32.75 2.24
N MET A 487 -25.27 32.51 3.04
CA MET A 487 -24.64 33.55 3.89
C MET A 487 -24.07 34.71 3.06
N GLN A 488 -23.52 34.41 1.88
CA GLN A 488 -22.93 35.43 1.01
C GLN A 488 -23.99 36.39 0.45
N VAL A 489 -25.14 35.85 0.02
CA VAL A 489 -26.27 36.67 -0.45
C VAL A 489 -26.84 37.51 0.69
N ALA A 490 -26.99 36.93 1.88
CA ALA A 490 -27.42 37.66 3.07
C ALA A 490 -26.44 38.80 3.43
N GLU A 491 -25.12 38.57 3.33
CA GLU A 491 -24.11 39.59 3.56
C GLU A 491 -24.23 40.75 2.56
N GLU A 492 -24.34 40.45 1.26
CA GLU A 492 -24.48 41.45 0.20
C GLU A 492 -25.75 42.30 0.39
N ASN A 493 -26.90 41.65 0.65
CA ASN A 493 -28.17 42.34 0.87
C ASN A 493 -28.14 43.22 2.14
N ILE A 494 -27.54 42.73 3.23
CA ILE A 494 -27.39 43.51 4.47
C ILE A 494 -26.46 44.70 4.24
N ARG A 495 -25.37 44.50 3.48
CA ARG A 495 -24.43 45.57 3.14
C ARG A 495 -25.12 46.64 2.31
N GLU A 496 -25.88 46.26 1.29
CA GLU A 496 -26.61 47.21 0.44
C GLU A 496 -27.65 48.01 1.25
N LEU A 497 -28.46 47.33 2.07
CA LEU A 497 -29.45 47.94 2.94
C LEU A 497 -28.81 48.98 3.89
N LEU A 498 -27.73 48.61 4.57
CA LEU A 498 -27.05 49.51 5.50
C LEU A 498 -26.35 50.68 4.79
N ARG A 499 -25.76 50.46 3.60
CA ARG A 499 -25.20 51.55 2.78
C ARG A 499 -26.29 52.54 2.37
N GLN A 500 -27.46 52.07 1.98
CA GLN A 500 -28.61 52.91 1.65
C GLN A 500 -29.09 53.71 2.86
N ARG A 501 -29.28 53.06 4.02
CA ARG A 501 -29.74 53.72 5.26
C ARG A 501 -28.73 54.75 5.79
N PHE A 502 -27.43 54.45 5.72
CA PHE A 502 -26.37 55.36 6.14
C PHE A 502 -25.98 56.39 5.09
N LYS A 503 -26.61 56.37 3.91
CA LYS A 503 -26.34 57.28 2.78
C LYS A 503 -24.85 57.31 2.43
N VAL A 504 -24.23 56.12 2.36
CA VAL A 504 -22.82 55.95 1.99
C VAL A 504 -22.68 56.17 0.48
N GLU A 505 -21.79 57.08 0.07
CA GLU A 505 -21.50 57.32 -1.34
C GLU A 505 -20.94 56.06 -2.01
N ALA A 506 -21.20 55.87 -3.31
CA ALA A 506 -20.80 54.65 -4.04
C ALA A 506 -19.28 54.38 -3.98
N SER A 507 -18.44 55.42 -3.89
CA SER A 507 -16.97 55.32 -3.81
C SER A 507 -16.42 55.31 -2.37
N ALA A 508 -17.26 55.45 -1.35
CA ALA A 508 -16.82 55.51 0.04
C ALA A 508 -16.78 54.11 0.68
N ASP A 509 -15.80 53.94 1.58
CA ASP A 509 -15.66 52.74 2.41
C ASP A 509 -16.87 52.57 3.34
N ASP A 510 -17.21 51.31 3.64
CA ASP A 510 -18.29 50.99 4.57
C ASP A 510 -17.99 51.53 5.97
N THR A 511 -18.97 52.20 6.57
CA THR A 511 -18.88 52.69 7.97
C THR A 511 -19.22 51.61 8.99
N PHE A 512 -19.34 50.35 8.55
CA PHE A 512 -19.65 49.17 9.34
C PHE A 512 -18.84 47.99 8.80
N THR A 513 -18.73 46.94 9.61
CA THR A 513 -18.09 45.69 9.18
C THR A 513 -19.03 44.54 9.46
N LEU A 514 -19.18 43.69 8.46
CA LEU A 514 -19.87 42.41 8.56
C LEU A 514 -18.80 41.35 8.84
N ARG A 515 -18.99 40.54 9.88
CA ARG A 515 -18.11 39.42 10.20
C ARG A 515 -18.90 38.13 10.14
N ASN A 516 -18.60 37.29 9.16
CA ASN A 516 -19.09 35.93 9.06
C ASN A 516 -18.14 35.01 9.84
N LEU A 517 -18.68 34.29 10.83
CA LEU A 517 -17.87 33.37 11.62
C LEU A 517 -17.50 32.11 10.81
N SER A 518 -18.26 31.76 9.79
CA SER A 518 -18.03 30.61 8.91
C SER A 518 -16.78 30.77 8.04
N GLU A 519 -16.47 31.98 7.55
CA GLU A 519 -15.25 32.24 6.76
C GLU A 519 -13.97 31.97 7.57
N ILE A 520 -13.95 32.34 8.85
CA ILE A 520 -12.81 32.09 9.74
C ILE A 520 -12.60 30.58 9.91
N LEU A 521 -13.70 29.82 9.99
CA LEU A 521 -13.67 28.38 10.19
C LEU A 521 -13.27 27.65 8.89
N GLU A 522 -13.78 28.07 7.75
CA GLU A 522 -13.36 27.57 6.42
C GLU A 522 -11.87 27.82 6.16
N ALA A 523 -11.34 28.99 6.54
CA ALA A 523 -9.92 29.28 6.43
C ALA A 523 -9.06 28.36 7.31
N GLN A 524 -9.53 28.02 8.52
CA GLN A 524 -8.86 27.05 9.39
C GLN A 524 -8.90 25.63 8.83
N GLU A 525 -10.04 25.21 8.27
CA GLU A 525 -10.18 23.90 7.62
C GLU A 525 -9.26 23.79 6.40
N ALA A 526 -9.22 24.82 5.54
CA ALA A 526 -8.33 24.87 4.39
C ALA A 526 -6.84 24.79 4.80
N SER A 527 -6.46 25.47 5.89
CA SER A 527 -5.12 25.39 6.47
C SER A 527 -4.81 23.97 6.98
N SER A 528 -5.75 23.33 7.70
CA SER A 528 -5.61 21.95 8.19
C SER A 528 -5.45 20.94 7.05
N ARG A 529 -6.25 21.10 5.98
CA ARG A 529 -6.18 20.28 4.78
C ARG A 529 -4.83 20.43 4.06
N THR A 530 -4.32 21.65 3.95
CA THR A 530 -3.02 21.93 3.33
C THR A 530 -1.89 21.27 4.12
N MET A 531 -1.90 21.38 5.45
CA MET A 531 -0.94 20.68 6.32
C MET A 531 -1.01 19.16 6.13
N THR A 532 -2.22 18.60 6.07
CA THR A 532 -2.43 17.16 5.85
C THR A 532 -1.85 16.70 4.51
N LEU A 533 -2.03 17.48 3.44
CA LEU A 533 -1.47 17.17 2.12
C LEU A 533 0.07 17.22 2.12
N LEU A 534 0.68 18.22 2.77
CA LEU A 534 2.13 18.32 2.89
C LEU A 534 2.72 17.11 3.64
N LEU A 535 2.11 16.73 4.77
CA LEU A 535 2.51 15.56 5.54
C LEU A 535 2.35 14.28 4.70
N ALA A 536 1.22 14.11 4.02
CA ALA A 536 1.00 12.97 3.13
C ALA A 536 2.04 12.88 2.01
N ALA A 537 2.49 14.01 1.45
CA ALA A 537 3.55 14.05 0.44
C ALA A 537 4.89 13.56 1.00
N VAL A 538 5.28 14.00 2.20
CA VAL A 538 6.51 13.53 2.87
C VAL A 538 6.45 12.03 3.13
N ALA A 539 5.33 11.54 3.66
CA ALA A 539 5.13 10.10 3.90
C ALA A 539 5.18 9.29 2.59
N GLY A 540 4.61 9.83 1.50
CA GLY A 540 4.68 9.23 0.17
C GLY A 540 6.13 9.10 -0.35
N ILE A 541 6.96 10.13 -0.15
CA ILE A 541 8.39 10.09 -0.51
C ILE A 541 9.12 9.01 0.30
N SER A 542 8.89 8.91 1.62
CA SER A 542 9.50 7.87 2.46
C SER A 542 9.16 6.46 1.96
N LEU A 543 7.92 6.26 1.50
CA LEU A 543 7.46 4.98 1.00
C LEU A 543 8.05 4.63 -0.37
N LEU A 544 8.27 5.63 -1.22
CA LEU A 544 8.97 5.48 -2.50
C LEU A 544 10.43 5.04 -2.28
N ILE A 545 11.13 5.64 -1.32
CA ILE A 545 12.50 5.25 -0.92
C ILE A 545 12.51 3.78 -0.45
N GLY A 546 11.52 3.38 0.36
CA GLY A 546 11.35 1.99 0.77
C GLY A 546 11.12 1.03 -0.41
N GLY A 547 10.32 1.45 -1.40
CA GLY A 547 10.10 0.71 -2.64
C GLY A 547 11.38 0.50 -3.46
N ILE A 548 12.19 1.55 -3.63
CA ILE A 548 13.51 1.45 -4.31
C ILE A 548 14.42 0.44 -3.56
N GLY A 549 14.37 0.43 -2.23
CA GLY A 549 15.07 -0.55 -1.40
C GLY A 549 14.70 -1.99 -1.75
N ILE A 550 13.40 -2.29 -1.88
CA ILE A 550 12.91 -3.60 -2.34
C ILE A 550 13.51 -3.95 -3.70
N MET A 551 13.42 -3.03 -4.67
CA MET A 551 13.91 -3.28 -6.03
C MET A 551 15.41 -3.66 -6.04
N ASN A 552 16.25 -2.88 -5.35
CA ASN A 552 17.70 -3.11 -5.34
C ASN A 552 18.06 -4.43 -4.68
N ILE A 553 17.45 -4.75 -3.54
CA ILE A 553 17.70 -6.02 -2.86
C ILE A 553 17.22 -7.21 -3.70
N MET A 554 16.08 -7.07 -4.37
CA MET A 554 15.57 -8.11 -5.27
C MET A 554 16.49 -8.30 -6.48
N LEU A 555 17.07 -7.24 -7.04
CA LEU A 555 18.08 -7.37 -8.11
C LEU A 555 19.30 -8.16 -7.65
N VAL A 556 19.83 -7.84 -6.47
CA VAL A 556 20.96 -8.58 -5.88
C VAL A 556 20.58 -10.04 -5.62
N SER A 557 19.36 -10.29 -5.13
CA SER A 557 18.88 -11.66 -4.91
C SER A 557 18.72 -12.45 -6.21
N VAL A 558 18.32 -11.81 -7.31
CA VAL A 558 18.25 -12.46 -8.63
C VAL A 558 19.64 -12.81 -9.11
N THR A 559 20.62 -11.91 -8.97
CA THR A 559 22.01 -12.20 -9.37
C THR A 559 22.64 -13.31 -8.55
N GLU A 560 22.44 -13.34 -7.23
CA GLU A 560 22.95 -14.41 -6.34
C GLU A 560 22.30 -15.77 -6.63
N ARG A 561 21.02 -15.80 -7.01
CA ARG A 561 20.26 -17.04 -7.28
C ARG A 561 20.19 -17.38 -8.78
N THR A 562 21.02 -16.79 -9.62
CA THR A 562 21.01 -17.00 -11.09
C THR A 562 21.05 -18.48 -11.45
N ARG A 563 21.95 -19.25 -10.84
CA ARG A 563 22.10 -20.70 -11.08
C ARG A 563 20.86 -21.51 -10.65
N GLU A 564 20.22 -21.14 -9.54
CA GLU A 564 18.98 -21.77 -9.10
C GLU A 564 17.84 -21.52 -10.10
N ILE A 565 17.76 -20.30 -10.65
CA ILE A 565 16.79 -19.94 -11.69
C ILE A 565 17.06 -20.75 -12.96
N GLY A 566 18.32 -20.83 -13.39
CA GLY A 566 18.75 -21.65 -14.54
C GLY A 566 18.34 -23.12 -14.41
N LEU A 567 18.57 -23.71 -13.23
CA LEU A 567 18.17 -25.07 -12.93
C LEU A 567 16.65 -25.26 -13.04
N ARG A 568 15.86 -24.36 -12.44
CA ARG A 568 14.39 -24.42 -12.47
C ARG A 568 13.88 -24.41 -13.91
N MET A 569 14.41 -23.53 -14.75
CA MET A 569 14.01 -23.45 -16.16
C MET A 569 14.46 -24.67 -16.97
N ALA A 570 15.62 -25.25 -16.63
CA ALA A 570 16.11 -26.47 -17.28
C ALA A 570 15.22 -27.69 -16.98
N VAL A 571 14.68 -27.80 -15.76
CA VAL A 571 13.70 -28.85 -15.40
C VAL A 571 12.26 -28.52 -15.82
N GLY A 572 12.06 -27.39 -16.50
CA GLY A 572 10.79 -27.06 -17.18
C GLY A 572 9.91 -26.03 -16.48
N ALA A 573 10.45 -25.20 -15.59
CA ALA A 573 9.77 -23.97 -15.16
C ALA A 573 9.59 -23.02 -16.35
N ARG A 574 8.41 -22.40 -16.43
CA ARG A 574 8.11 -21.35 -17.41
C ARG A 574 8.62 -20.00 -16.93
N GLY A 575 8.81 -19.05 -17.84
CA GLY A 575 9.23 -17.69 -17.47
C GLY A 575 8.23 -17.05 -16.50
N ARG A 576 6.93 -17.27 -16.73
CA ARG A 576 5.86 -16.82 -15.83
C ARG A 576 5.92 -17.42 -14.42
N ASP A 577 6.42 -18.65 -14.26
CA ASP A 577 6.51 -19.29 -12.95
C ASP A 577 7.61 -18.62 -12.11
N ILE A 578 8.74 -18.28 -12.75
CA ILE A 578 9.83 -17.51 -12.15
C ILE A 578 9.34 -16.09 -11.80
N LEU A 579 8.64 -15.42 -12.71
CA LEU A 579 8.06 -14.09 -12.48
C LEU A 579 7.15 -14.08 -11.25
N VAL A 580 6.16 -15.00 -11.20
CA VAL A 580 5.20 -15.09 -10.10
C VAL A 580 5.91 -15.39 -8.79
N GLN A 581 6.92 -16.25 -8.78
CA GLN A 581 7.66 -16.58 -7.57
C GLN A 581 8.35 -15.36 -6.96
N PHE A 582 9.13 -14.61 -7.75
CA PHE A 582 9.84 -13.42 -7.25
C PHE A 582 8.88 -12.29 -6.91
N LEU A 583 7.78 -12.14 -7.66
CA LEU A 583 6.75 -11.15 -7.34
C LEU A 583 6.06 -11.45 -6.01
N VAL A 584 5.74 -12.72 -5.75
CA VAL A 584 5.18 -13.17 -4.46
C VAL A 584 6.18 -12.92 -3.32
N GLU A 585 7.47 -13.13 -3.53
CA GLU A 585 8.52 -12.82 -2.55
C GLU A 585 8.53 -11.31 -2.20
N ALA A 586 8.51 -10.44 -3.22
CA ALA A 586 8.49 -8.98 -3.03
C ALA A 586 7.20 -8.47 -2.36
N VAL A 587 6.04 -8.98 -2.78
CA VAL A 587 4.74 -8.60 -2.19
C VAL A 587 4.63 -9.10 -0.75
N SER A 588 5.10 -10.31 -0.46
CA SER A 588 5.09 -10.86 0.91
C SER A 588 5.98 -10.02 1.84
N LEU A 589 7.16 -9.62 1.38
CA LEU A 589 8.04 -8.69 2.10
C LEU A 589 7.36 -7.35 2.38
N SER A 590 6.74 -6.77 1.36
CA SER A 590 6.08 -5.48 1.50
C SER A 590 4.91 -5.57 2.47
N LEU A 591 4.03 -6.58 2.33
CA LEU A 591 2.88 -6.79 3.23
C LEU A 591 3.31 -7.03 4.68
N LEU A 592 4.38 -7.79 4.91
CA LEU A 592 4.89 -8.01 6.26
C LEU A 592 5.47 -6.72 6.85
N GLY A 593 6.24 -5.97 6.07
CA GLY A 593 6.71 -4.63 6.45
C GLY A 593 5.56 -3.65 6.70
N GLY A 594 4.51 -3.71 5.89
CA GLY A 594 3.30 -2.89 6.05
C GLY A 594 2.53 -3.25 7.31
N ALA A 595 2.38 -4.53 7.64
CA ALA A 595 1.73 -4.97 8.89
C ALA A 595 2.51 -4.48 10.13
N VAL A 596 3.84 -4.60 10.11
CA VAL A 596 4.69 -4.07 11.19
C VAL A 596 4.62 -2.54 11.24
N GLY A 597 4.62 -1.87 10.08
CA GLY A 597 4.42 -0.43 9.97
C GLY A 597 3.08 0.03 10.52
N VAL A 598 2.01 -0.73 10.33
CA VAL A 598 0.68 -0.46 10.91
C VAL A 598 0.74 -0.52 12.44
N LEU A 599 1.37 -1.55 12.99
CA LEU A 599 1.53 -1.67 14.44
C LEU A 599 2.34 -0.50 15.01
N LEU A 600 3.47 -0.15 14.39
CA LEU A 600 4.28 0.99 14.81
C LEU A 600 3.56 2.33 14.62
N GLY A 601 2.82 2.51 13.54
CA GLY A 601 2.00 3.70 13.28
C GLY A 601 0.88 3.85 14.31
N ALA A 602 0.23 2.75 14.71
CA ALA A 602 -0.77 2.74 15.77
C ALA A 602 -0.17 3.13 17.12
N LEU A 603 1.01 2.58 17.47
CA LEU A 603 1.74 2.95 18.68
C LEU A 603 2.17 4.42 18.67
N ALA A 604 2.68 4.92 17.54
CA ALA A 604 3.06 6.32 17.37
C ALA A 604 1.84 7.24 17.49
N THR A 605 0.71 6.87 16.88
CA THR A 605 -0.56 7.61 16.96
C THR A 605 -1.06 7.69 18.39
N TRP A 606 -1.03 6.58 19.13
CA TRP A 606 -1.40 6.54 20.54
C TRP A 606 -0.48 7.41 21.41
N ALA A 607 0.84 7.35 21.17
CA ALA A 607 1.81 8.18 21.89
C ALA A 607 1.58 9.68 21.64
N VAL A 608 1.30 10.07 20.39
CA VAL A 608 0.94 11.46 20.03
C VAL A 608 -0.34 11.88 20.71
N GLY A 609 -1.37 11.03 20.76
CA GLY A 609 -2.63 11.33 21.45
C GLY A 609 -2.43 11.63 22.94
N GLN A 610 -1.59 10.85 23.63
CA GLN A 610 -1.28 11.04 25.05
C GLN A 610 -0.49 12.33 25.33
N TRP A 611 0.51 12.65 24.49
CA TRP A 611 1.39 13.78 24.73
C TRP A 611 0.84 15.12 24.22
N ALA A 612 0.10 15.11 23.09
CA ALA A 612 -0.43 16.32 22.47
C ALA A 612 -1.85 16.68 22.92
N GLY A 613 -2.53 15.80 23.66
CA GLY A 613 -3.92 16.01 24.08
C GLY A 613 -4.91 16.05 22.90
N TRP A 614 -4.54 15.46 21.77
CA TRP A 614 -5.38 15.40 20.57
C TRP A 614 -6.25 14.15 20.58
N GLN A 615 -7.52 14.29 20.22
CA GLN A 615 -8.38 13.14 19.93
C GLN A 615 -7.99 12.55 18.58
N VAL A 616 -6.97 11.71 18.58
CA VAL A 616 -6.47 11.08 17.36
C VAL A 616 -7.22 9.76 17.16
N SER A 617 -8.13 9.72 16.18
CA SER A 617 -8.92 8.53 15.87
C SER A 617 -8.30 7.77 14.69
N MET A 618 -8.03 6.48 14.90
CA MET A 618 -7.52 5.61 13.85
C MET A 618 -8.70 4.96 13.11
N THR A 619 -8.92 5.36 11.87
CA THR A 619 -10.00 4.79 11.05
C THR A 619 -9.53 3.53 10.34
N PHE A 620 -10.42 2.52 10.23
CA PHE A 620 -10.16 1.31 9.45
C PHE A 620 -9.76 1.61 7.99
N ALA A 621 -10.31 2.67 7.40
CA ALA A 621 -9.96 3.13 6.06
C ALA A 621 -8.47 3.50 5.91
N SER A 622 -7.84 4.08 6.93
CA SER A 622 -6.41 4.42 6.89
C SER A 622 -5.52 3.18 6.88
N ILE A 623 -5.90 2.16 7.65
CA ILE A 623 -5.19 0.87 7.69
C ILE A 623 -5.28 0.20 6.32
N LEU A 624 -6.49 0.13 5.76
CA LEU A 624 -6.72 -0.51 4.46
C LEU A 624 -5.97 0.21 3.34
N LEU A 625 -5.96 1.56 3.36
CA LEU A 625 -5.19 2.37 2.42
C LEU A 625 -3.68 2.10 2.55
N ALA A 626 -3.16 2.06 3.78
CA ALA A 626 -1.74 1.82 4.03
C ALA A 626 -1.29 0.41 3.59
N VAL A 627 -2.07 -0.63 3.92
CA VAL A 627 -1.82 -2.01 3.50
C VAL A 627 -1.95 -2.16 1.98
N GLY A 628 -2.99 -1.58 1.38
CA GLY A 628 -3.19 -1.60 -0.07
C GLY A 628 -2.05 -0.91 -0.82
N PHE A 629 -1.58 0.24 -0.32
CA PHE A 629 -0.45 0.95 -0.91
C PHE A 629 0.85 0.17 -0.75
N SER A 630 1.11 -0.41 0.42
CA SER A 630 2.26 -1.29 0.64
C SER A 630 2.26 -2.48 -0.34
N ALA A 631 1.12 -3.12 -0.57
CA ALA A 631 1.00 -4.17 -1.57
C ALA A 631 1.32 -3.66 -2.99
N ALA A 632 0.80 -2.49 -3.38
CA ALA A 632 1.05 -1.87 -4.68
C ALA A 632 2.54 -1.53 -4.89
N VAL A 633 3.23 -1.01 -3.87
CA VAL A 633 4.67 -0.75 -3.89
C VAL A 633 5.45 -2.04 -4.08
N GLY A 634 5.08 -3.11 -3.36
CA GLY A 634 5.70 -4.43 -3.51
C GLY A 634 5.54 -5.00 -4.92
N VAL A 635 4.37 -4.84 -5.54
CA VAL A 635 4.15 -5.24 -6.93
C VAL A 635 4.99 -4.39 -7.88
N PHE A 636 4.92 -3.07 -7.78
CA PHE A 636 5.58 -2.15 -8.71
C PHE A 636 7.10 -2.30 -8.70
N PHE A 637 7.73 -2.25 -7.53
CA PHE A 637 9.18 -2.36 -7.40
C PHE A 637 9.69 -3.81 -7.47
N GLY A 638 8.86 -4.80 -7.17
CA GLY A 638 9.17 -6.22 -7.33
C GLY A 638 9.08 -6.71 -8.78
N PHE A 639 8.27 -6.04 -9.62
CA PHE A 639 8.01 -6.48 -10.99
C PHE A 639 9.24 -6.44 -11.90
N TYR A 640 10.02 -5.34 -11.87
CA TYR A 640 11.20 -5.22 -12.73
C TYR A 640 12.25 -6.32 -12.49
N PRO A 641 12.70 -6.57 -11.24
CA PRO A 641 13.63 -7.66 -10.94
C PRO A 641 13.05 -9.04 -11.32
N ALA A 642 11.77 -9.29 -11.01
CA ALA A 642 11.11 -10.55 -11.32
C ALA A 642 11.02 -10.79 -12.84
N ARG A 643 10.72 -9.74 -13.62
CA ARG A 643 10.73 -9.80 -15.09
C ARG A 643 12.13 -10.07 -15.62
N ARG A 644 13.15 -9.41 -15.08
CA ARG A 644 14.55 -9.66 -15.45
C ARG A 644 14.95 -11.12 -15.19
N ALA A 645 14.56 -11.69 -14.05
CA ALA A 645 14.78 -13.10 -13.74
C ALA A 645 14.08 -14.06 -14.72
N SER A 646 12.83 -13.75 -15.10
CA SER A 646 12.04 -14.59 -16.02
C SER A 646 12.57 -14.65 -17.46
N LEU A 647 13.39 -13.68 -17.85
CA LEU A 647 13.97 -13.56 -19.19
C LEU A 647 15.38 -14.16 -19.30
N LEU A 648 15.91 -14.72 -18.21
CA LEU A 648 17.22 -15.37 -18.23
C LEU A 648 17.19 -16.61 -19.14
N GLN A 649 18.25 -16.78 -19.93
CA GLN A 649 18.43 -18.01 -20.69
C GLN A 649 18.96 -19.12 -19.76
N PRO A 650 18.35 -20.32 -19.72
CA PRO A 650 18.74 -21.38 -18.79
C PRO A 650 20.24 -21.72 -18.84
N ILE A 651 20.83 -21.73 -20.03
CA ILE A 651 22.24 -22.09 -20.24
C ILE A 651 23.18 -21.01 -19.71
N GLN A 652 22.89 -19.73 -20.01
CA GLN A 652 23.69 -18.62 -19.49
C GLN A 652 23.64 -18.63 -17.97
N ALA A 653 22.46 -18.85 -17.40
CA ALA A 653 22.26 -18.92 -15.96
C ALA A 653 22.98 -20.10 -15.28
N LEU A 654 23.18 -21.22 -15.99
CA LEU A 654 23.95 -22.36 -15.48
C LEU A 654 25.46 -22.23 -15.69
N ARG A 655 25.93 -21.34 -16.58
CA ARG A 655 27.36 -21.12 -16.90
C ARG A 655 28.03 -20.01 -16.10
N HIS A 656 27.29 -18.96 -15.73
CA HIS A 656 27.85 -17.83 -14.98
C HIS A 656 27.93 -18.16 -13.48
N ALA A 657 29.16 -18.13 -12.95
CA ALA A 657 29.50 -18.07 -11.54
C ALA A 657 30.23 -16.76 -11.26
#